data_AF-A0A6J2WG71-F1
#
_entry.id   AF-A0A6J2WG71-F1
#
_cell.length_a   1.000
_cell.length_b   1.000
_cell.length_c   1.000
_cell.angle_alpha   90.00
_cell.angle_beta   90.00
_cell.angle_gamma   90.00
#
_symmetry.space_group_name_H-M   'P 1'
#
loop_
_entity.id
_entity.type
_entity.pdbx_description
1 polymer ?
#
loop_
_entity_poly.entity_id
_entity_poly.type
_entity_poly.pdbx_seq_one_letter_code
_entity_poly.pdbx_strand_id
1 'polypeptide(L)'
;MHLLHLCAFGVWLLLWMQYSLGQNCAVDSISTCEECISSSADCSWCQYKYLAVPSPSSHCGSRSRLVELGCPEADIIDPESSHTVISQSAGAEERKTLKPRNISLELRPGKAHTFQVQVKSRKSALGVYYLASVSFETEGGAYSSAKLRQAVLTAVQEVNAKAVSTGSGLFGEEQKQGCKESVCGKVLHLTHSSHGPPGAPHSEGTSSHGGLQALLQTALCRDEISKEQDPWLLVYVSDQGFRVEEDQISGLHQTPSNTQCLMSEGKLHKELVYPSIADLGFALTEKNIQTIFAVTEDVAEKYRELSDRLPKSTVAVLPSDPSQITSSIKEAFKKLSHSVVLSHTPVQGLNISYESQCAEGTKTNQLYGACSDVTGNRKISFGVTVTLQACVKPQWFEMKAMGSPDAVHVHLSSRCSCDCNDKPDPEHCNYAGNLTCGTCLCNPGHFGPACECSLSDSDAPCREREGAPVCSGRGVCVCGTCECDRAPGRSSYGRFCECDNFSCERAGGKICGGHGRCECGTCVCDVGFEGSACSCSTEVDQCRSKNGMICNGRGNCICNQCRCERPYMGPQCEECPTCDSPCTKLASCVECLGFGTGLHQSSCRAQCANIRHMMVDTLKTQDTGMRCRMRDTQDCMMDFTVKRQDETDHYAVHVQSKRVC
;
A
#
# COMPACT_ATOMS: atom_id res chain seq x y z
N MET A 1 -3.86 -3.08 45.59
CA MET A 1 -3.98 -4.40 44.92
C MET A 1 -4.53 -4.31 43.49
N HIS A 2 -5.50 -3.44 43.18
CA HIS A 2 -6.05 -3.34 41.81
C HIS A 2 -5.09 -2.78 40.74
N LEU A 3 -4.16 -1.88 41.08
CA LEU A 3 -3.17 -1.38 40.09
C LEU A 3 -2.11 -2.41 39.68
N LEU A 4 -1.76 -3.37 40.55
CA LEU A 4 -0.79 -4.43 40.21
C LEU A 4 -1.38 -5.47 39.25
N HIS A 5 -2.69 -5.75 39.34
CA HIS A 5 -3.37 -6.67 38.42
C HIS A 5 -3.55 -6.09 37.01
N LEU A 6 -3.74 -4.76 36.88
CA LEU A 6 -3.85 -4.09 35.59
C LEU A 6 -2.51 -4.03 34.85
N CYS A 7 -1.39 -3.83 35.54
CA CYS A 7 -0.06 -3.93 34.93
C CYS A 7 0.28 -5.36 34.51
N ALA A 8 -0.09 -6.37 35.30
CA ALA A 8 0.16 -7.78 34.95
C ALA A 8 -0.64 -8.21 33.70
N PHE A 9 -1.90 -7.77 33.57
CA PHE A 9 -2.73 -8.03 32.39
C PHE A 9 -2.22 -7.29 31.14
N GLY A 10 -1.74 -6.04 31.29
CA GLY A 10 -1.17 -5.27 30.18
C GLY A 10 0.13 -5.88 29.64
N VAL A 11 0.99 -6.41 30.52
CA VAL A 11 2.21 -7.12 30.13
C VAL A 11 1.88 -8.48 29.48
N TRP A 12 0.86 -9.19 29.96
CA TRP A 12 0.39 -10.42 29.33
C TRP A 12 -0.21 -10.18 27.94
N LEU A 13 -1.00 -9.13 27.75
CA LEU A 13 -1.55 -8.71 26.45
C LEU A 13 -0.47 -8.25 25.47
N LEU A 14 0.58 -7.57 25.94
CA LEU A 14 1.73 -7.18 25.11
C LEU A 14 2.61 -8.40 24.75
N LEU A 15 2.77 -9.36 25.65
CA LEU A 15 3.44 -10.64 25.36
C LEU A 15 2.61 -11.52 24.39
N TRP A 16 1.28 -11.49 24.47
CA TRP A 16 0.38 -12.17 23.53
C TRP A 16 0.30 -11.49 22.16
N MET A 17 0.36 -10.15 22.11
CA MET A 17 0.44 -9.40 20.85
C MET A 17 1.81 -9.53 20.18
N GLN A 18 2.90 -9.71 20.94
CA GLN A 18 4.20 -10.10 20.36
C GLN A 18 4.20 -11.55 19.83
N TYR A 19 3.33 -12.42 20.35
CA TYR A 19 3.20 -13.82 19.89
C TYR A 19 2.36 -14.00 18.62
N SER A 20 1.59 -12.99 18.20
CA SER A 20 0.62 -13.11 17.11
C SER A 20 1.02 -12.39 15.82
N LEU A 21 2.30 -12.01 15.69
CA LEU A 21 2.90 -11.43 14.47
C LEU A 21 4.09 -12.24 13.92
N GLY A 22 4.10 -13.56 14.16
CA GLY A 22 4.91 -14.52 13.40
C GLY A 22 3.96 -15.42 12.61
N GLN A 23 4.13 -15.50 11.29
CA GLN A 23 3.45 -16.53 10.51
C GLN A 23 4.01 -17.88 10.96
N ASN A 24 3.30 -18.54 11.87
CA ASN A 24 3.64 -19.88 12.34
C ASN A 24 3.98 -20.77 11.15
N CYS A 25 5.16 -21.40 11.19
CA CYS A 25 5.60 -22.37 10.18
C CYS A 25 4.47 -23.39 9.92
N ALA A 26 3.85 -23.34 8.74
CA ALA A 26 2.71 -24.19 8.39
C ALA A 26 3.25 -25.50 7.79
N VAL A 27 3.26 -26.57 8.60
CA VAL A 27 4.12 -27.72 8.35
C VAL A 27 3.42 -28.95 7.74
N ASP A 28 2.09 -28.98 7.72
CA ASP A 28 1.34 -30.24 7.56
C ASP A 28 1.44 -30.87 6.15
N SER A 29 1.98 -30.14 5.16
CA SER A 29 2.13 -30.61 3.77
C SER A 29 3.56 -30.53 3.22
N ILE A 30 4.54 -30.09 4.00
CA ILE A 30 5.93 -29.91 3.53
C ILE A 30 6.69 -31.20 3.80
N SER A 31 7.35 -31.77 2.79
CA SER A 31 8.06 -33.05 2.92
C SER A 31 9.55 -32.96 2.61
N THR A 32 10.03 -31.79 2.15
CA THR A 32 11.43 -31.58 1.80
C THR A 32 12.02 -30.37 2.52
N CYS A 33 13.33 -30.40 2.73
CA CYS A 33 14.04 -29.31 3.40
C CYS A 33 13.95 -27.99 2.61
N GLU A 34 14.06 -28.04 1.29
CA GLU A 34 13.98 -26.85 0.43
C GLU A 34 12.60 -26.17 0.50
N GLU A 35 11.52 -26.95 0.42
CA GLU A 35 10.16 -26.43 0.63
C GLU A 35 10.02 -25.82 2.02
N CYS A 36 10.58 -26.45 3.05
CA CYS A 36 10.55 -25.93 4.42
C CYS A 36 11.22 -24.56 4.55
N ILE A 37 12.47 -24.44 4.11
CA ILE A 37 13.25 -23.20 4.22
C ILE A 37 12.66 -22.07 3.34
N SER A 38 12.03 -22.43 2.23
CA SER A 38 11.36 -21.46 1.33
C SER A 38 9.99 -21.00 1.84
N SER A 39 9.36 -21.73 2.76
CA SER A 39 7.98 -21.47 3.17
C SER A 39 7.79 -20.27 4.11
N SER A 40 8.68 -20.10 5.09
CA SER A 40 8.64 -19.01 6.06
C SER A 40 10.02 -18.74 6.67
N ALA A 41 10.24 -17.49 7.08
CA ALA A 41 11.41 -17.08 7.84
C ALA A 41 11.55 -17.82 9.19
N ASP A 42 10.41 -18.27 9.74
CA ASP A 42 10.34 -18.93 11.04
C ASP A 42 10.49 -20.47 10.95
N CYS A 43 10.55 -21.03 9.74
CA CYS A 43 10.68 -22.47 9.51
C CYS A 43 12.14 -22.92 9.47
N SER A 44 12.52 -23.85 10.33
CA SER A 44 13.79 -24.57 10.28
C SER A 44 13.55 -26.03 9.91
N TRP A 45 14.61 -26.73 9.52
CA TRP A 45 14.58 -28.16 9.22
C TRP A 45 15.45 -28.97 10.18
N CYS A 46 15.07 -30.18 10.53
CA CYS A 46 15.87 -31.09 11.33
C CYS A 46 16.42 -32.24 10.47
N GLN A 47 17.74 -32.39 10.39
CA GLN A 47 18.36 -33.53 9.69
C GLN A 47 18.45 -34.81 10.55
N TYR A 48 18.03 -34.77 11.81
CA TYR A 48 18.07 -35.93 12.70
C TYR A 48 16.96 -36.93 12.35
N LYS A 49 17.35 -38.18 12.12
CA LYS A 49 16.49 -39.25 11.59
C LYS A 49 15.62 -40.00 12.61
N TYR A 50 15.76 -39.71 13.92
CA TYR A 50 15.02 -40.41 14.99
C TYR A 50 14.11 -39.44 15.77
N LEU A 51 13.33 -38.64 15.06
CA LEU A 51 12.32 -37.78 15.67
C LEU A 51 11.19 -38.61 16.31
N ALA A 52 10.54 -38.02 17.32
CA ALA A 52 9.45 -38.68 18.06
C ALA A 52 8.23 -39.06 17.19
N VAL A 53 8.04 -38.35 16.08
CA VAL A 53 7.01 -38.63 15.09
C VAL A 53 7.71 -39.02 13.78
N PRO A 54 7.50 -40.23 13.24
CA PRO A 54 8.15 -40.66 12.01
C PRO A 54 7.35 -40.20 10.78
N SER A 55 7.50 -38.95 10.38
CA SER A 55 6.95 -38.45 9.10
C SER A 55 7.91 -37.46 8.42
N PRO A 56 7.96 -37.38 7.09
CA PRO A 56 8.78 -36.38 6.41
C PRO A 56 8.46 -34.93 6.83
N SER A 57 7.19 -34.66 7.14
CA SER A 57 6.72 -33.35 7.58
C SER A 57 7.15 -32.95 8.99
N SER A 58 7.44 -33.90 9.89
CA SER A 58 7.87 -33.57 11.25
C SER A 58 9.29 -33.00 11.30
N HIS A 59 10.06 -33.12 10.21
CA HIS A 59 11.39 -32.54 10.09
C HIS A 59 11.35 -31.03 9.83
N CYS A 60 10.22 -30.48 9.39
CA CYS A 60 10.05 -29.04 9.24
C CYS A 60 9.35 -28.46 10.48
N GLY A 61 9.66 -27.23 10.86
CA GLY A 61 8.95 -26.56 11.96
C GLY A 61 9.73 -25.40 12.55
N SER A 62 9.12 -24.71 13.52
CA SER A 62 9.89 -23.74 14.31
C SER A 62 11.00 -24.46 15.08
N ARG A 63 12.11 -23.75 15.34
CA ARG A 63 13.22 -24.28 16.14
C ARG A 63 12.75 -24.90 17.47
N SER A 64 11.82 -24.24 18.17
CA SER A 64 11.25 -24.74 19.43
C SER A 64 10.51 -26.08 19.25
N ARG A 65 9.66 -26.20 18.24
CA ARG A 65 8.92 -27.43 17.94
C ARG A 65 9.84 -28.59 17.58
N LEU A 66 10.91 -28.32 16.82
CA LEU A 66 11.88 -29.36 16.46
C LEU A 66 12.60 -29.92 17.68
N VAL A 67 13.00 -29.05 18.62
CA VAL A 67 13.61 -29.48 19.88
C VAL A 67 12.63 -30.30 20.73
N GLU A 68 11.35 -29.90 20.79
CA GLU A 68 10.30 -30.67 21.47
C GLU A 68 10.09 -32.06 20.86
N LEU A 69 10.26 -32.21 19.55
CA LEU A 69 10.22 -33.49 18.83
C LEU A 69 11.49 -34.34 19.01
N GLY A 70 12.47 -33.85 19.76
CA GLY A 70 13.72 -34.54 20.06
C GLY A 70 14.86 -34.26 19.08
N CYS A 71 14.74 -33.24 18.23
CA CYS A 71 15.84 -32.84 17.34
C CYS A 71 17.01 -32.26 18.15
N PRO A 72 18.24 -32.79 18.03
CA PRO A 72 19.43 -32.15 18.57
C PRO A 72 19.65 -30.78 17.94
N GLU A 73 20.00 -29.77 18.74
CA GLU A 73 20.22 -28.40 18.23
C GLU A 73 21.27 -28.30 17.11
N ALA A 74 22.28 -29.18 17.13
CA ALA A 74 23.32 -29.26 16.11
C ALA A 74 22.81 -29.79 14.76
N ASP A 75 21.68 -30.49 14.76
CA ASP A 75 21.03 -31.05 13.56
C ASP A 75 19.89 -30.15 13.05
N ILE A 76 19.67 -28.99 13.66
CA ILE A 76 18.73 -27.99 13.16
C ILE A 76 19.41 -27.12 12.10
N ILE A 77 18.89 -27.23 10.88
CA ILE A 77 19.27 -26.44 9.72
C ILE A 77 18.38 -25.21 9.64
N ASP A 78 19.01 -24.05 9.78
CA ASP A 78 18.35 -22.75 9.70
C ASP A 78 19.26 -21.77 8.93
N PRO A 79 19.29 -21.82 7.58
CA PRO A 79 20.23 -21.03 6.80
C PRO A 79 19.99 -19.54 7.02
N GLU A 80 21.04 -18.75 7.20
CA GLU A 80 20.93 -17.30 7.35
C GLU A 80 21.22 -16.57 6.06
N SER A 81 20.56 -15.41 5.90
CA SER A 81 20.87 -14.46 4.85
C SER A 81 22.29 -13.90 5.07
N SER A 82 23.05 -13.73 3.98
CA SER A 82 24.42 -13.24 4.07
C SER A 82 24.80 -12.37 2.88
N HIS A 83 25.90 -11.63 3.03
CA HIS A 83 26.48 -10.87 1.93
C HIS A 83 28.01 -10.97 1.94
N THR A 84 28.61 -10.91 0.76
CA THR A 84 30.06 -10.78 0.60
C THR A 84 30.39 -9.56 -0.26
N VAL A 85 31.47 -8.87 0.12
CA VAL A 85 32.00 -7.73 -0.64
C VAL A 85 33.10 -8.25 -1.56
N ILE A 86 32.88 -8.15 -2.87
CA ILE A 86 33.86 -8.57 -3.87
C ILE A 86 34.80 -7.39 -4.13
N SER A 87 35.82 -7.26 -3.28
CA SER A 87 36.78 -6.16 -3.33
C SER A 87 37.68 -6.22 -4.57
N GLN A 88 37.86 -5.08 -5.23
CA GLN A 88 38.94 -4.83 -6.19
C GLN A 88 40.07 -4.05 -5.51
N SER A 89 41.26 -4.02 -6.11
CA SER A 89 42.49 -3.43 -5.52
C SER A 89 42.28 -2.04 -4.89
N ALA A 90 42.83 -1.84 -3.70
CA ALA A 90 42.60 -0.66 -2.85
C ALA A 90 42.82 0.70 -3.55
N GLY A 91 43.75 0.76 -4.51
CA GLY A 91 44.06 1.98 -5.28
C GLY A 91 43.02 2.39 -6.32
N ALA A 92 42.17 1.45 -6.79
CA ALA A 92 41.11 1.74 -7.76
C ALA A 92 39.80 2.19 -7.09
N GLU A 93 39.55 1.76 -5.85
CA GLU A 93 38.35 2.13 -5.09
C GLU A 93 38.41 3.52 -4.46
N GLU A 94 39.58 4.03 -4.08
CA GLU A 94 39.68 5.35 -3.41
C GLU A 94 39.23 6.54 -4.27
N ARG A 95 39.22 6.39 -5.60
CA ARG A 95 38.87 7.47 -6.53
C ARG A 95 37.37 7.56 -6.83
N LYS A 96 36.57 6.60 -6.37
CA LYS A 96 35.14 6.48 -6.70
C LYS A 96 34.23 7.03 -5.61
N THR A 97 33.02 7.39 -6.03
CA THR A 97 31.98 8.05 -5.24
C THR A 97 31.23 7.07 -4.34
N LEU A 98 31.13 5.79 -4.75
CA LEU A 98 30.36 4.73 -4.09
C LEU A 98 31.25 3.56 -3.64
N LYS A 99 30.94 3.00 -2.47
CA LYS A 99 31.57 1.79 -1.92
C LYS A 99 30.57 0.91 -1.16
N PRO A 100 30.72 -0.42 -1.14
CA PRO A 100 31.61 -1.20 -2.01
C PRO A 100 31.13 -1.18 -3.47
N ARG A 101 31.91 -1.71 -4.41
CA ARG A 101 31.51 -1.74 -5.84
C ARG A 101 30.65 -2.94 -6.22
N ASN A 102 30.95 -4.09 -5.65
CA ASN A 102 30.35 -5.36 -6.00
C ASN A 102 29.96 -6.07 -4.71
N ILE A 103 28.70 -6.45 -4.61
CA ILE A 103 28.15 -7.19 -3.48
C ILE A 103 27.53 -8.47 -4.03
N SER A 104 27.81 -9.61 -3.40
CA SER A 104 27.02 -10.82 -3.61
C SER A 104 26.14 -11.03 -2.40
N LEU A 105 24.83 -11.03 -2.61
CA LEU A 105 23.80 -11.31 -1.62
C LEU A 105 23.32 -12.75 -1.80
N GLU A 106 23.31 -13.50 -0.70
CA GLU A 106 22.66 -14.80 -0.61
C GLU A 106 21.54 -14.70 0.42
N LEU A 107 20.30 -14.55 -0.03
CA LEU A 107 19.19 -14.22 0.85
C LEU A 107 18.27 -15.41 1.06
N ARG A 108 17.90 -15.65 2.32
CA ARG A 108 16.80 -16.55 2.65
C ARG A 108 15.46 -15.80 2.54
N PRO A 109 14.45 -16.39 1.87
CA PRO A 109 13.11 -15.82 1.83
C PRO A 109 12.57 -15.47 3.21
N GLY A 110 11.96 -14.29 3.35
CA GLY A 110 11.36 -13.77 4.57
C GLY A 110 12.35 -13.20 5.61
N LYS A 111 13.64 -13.58 5.61
CA LYS A 111 14.63 -13.05 6.54
C LYS A 111 15.31 -11.79 6.01
N ALA A 112 15.06 -10.67 6.67
CA ALA A 112 15.68 -9.38 6.35
C ALA A 112 17.20 -9.42 6.60
N HIS A 113 17.97 -8.80 5.70
CA HIS A 113 19.43 -8.68 5.82
C HIS A 113 19.88 -7.26 5.54
N THR A 114 20.82 -6.75 6.34
CA THR A 114 21.30 -5.37 6.20
C THR A 114 22.78 -5.35 5.83
N PHE A 115 23.14 -4.53 4.83
CA PHE A 115 24.52 -4.24 4.45
C PHE A 115 24.74 -2.73 4.31
N GLN A 116 26.01 -2.31 4.29
CA GLN A 116 26.37 -0.89 4.30
C GLN A 116 26.85 -0.42 2.93
N VAL A 117 26.31 0.71 2.47
CA VAL A 117 26.76 1.43 1.28
C VAL A 117 27.23 2.82 1.68
N GLN A 118 28.45 3.17 1.29
CA GLN A 118 29.06 4.47 1.57
C GLN A 118 29.08 5.33 0.32
N VAL A 119 28.63 6.58 0.46
CA VAL A 119 28.69 7.60 -0.59
C VAL A 119 29.62 8.73 -0.16
N LYS A 120 30.50 9.15 -1.08
CA LYS A 120 31.37 10.31 -0.93
C LYS A 120 31.17 11.25 -2.11
N SER A 121 30.55 12.40 -1.89
CA SER A 121 30.27 13.38 -2.95
C SER A 121 31.57 13.85 -3.65
N ARG A 122 31.56 13.84 -5.00
CA ARG A 122 32.70 14.26 -5.83
C ARG A 122 32.21 14.88 -7.14
N LYS A 123 32.93 15.88 -7.65
CA LYS A 123 32.62 16.52 -8.94
C LYS A 123 32.97 15.60 -10.12
N SER A 124 31.95 15.07 -10.78
CA SER A 124 32.02 14.27 -12.02
C SER A 124 31.62 15.07 -13.26
N ALA A 125 31.72 14.47 -14.44
CA ALA A 125 31.03 14.97 -15.63
C ALA A 125 29.52 15.07 -15.35
N LEU A 126 28.86 16.06 -15.96
CA LEU A 126 27.46 16.38 -15.72
C LEU A 126 26.87 16.98 -16.99
N GLY A 127 25.86 16.33 -17.56
CA GLY A 127 25.10 16.90 -18.66
C GLY A 127 24.08 17.92 -18.15
N VAL A 128 24.01 19.10 -18.76
CA VAL A 128 23.01 20.13 -18.41
C VAL A 128 21.96 20.18 -19.52
N TYR A 129 20.71 19.83 -19.18
CA TYR A 129 19.57 19.90 -20.08
C TYR A 129 18.64 21.03 -19.68
N TYR A 130 18.31 21.91 -20.61
CA TYR A 130 17.45 23.06 -20.35
C TYR A 130 16.05 22.84 -20.91
N LEU A 131 15.01 22.84 -20.08
CA LEU A 131 13.63 22.65 -20.51
C LEU A 131 12.78 23.86 -20.08
N ALA A 132 12.24 24.62 -21.04
CA ALA A 132 11.52 25.86 -20.74
C ALA A 132 10.12 25.94 -21.36
N SER A 133 9.24 26.68 -20.70
CA SER A 133 7.94 27.08 -21.24
C SER A 133 8.12 28.02 -22.43
N VAL A 134 7.25 27.90 -23.45
CA VAL A 134 7.20 28.80 -24.61
C VAL A 134 6.90 30.26 -24.23
N SER A 135 6.33 30.52 -23.04
CA SER A 135 6.18 31.89 -22.50
C SER A 135 7.51 32.64 -22.40
N PHE A 136 8.62 31.93 -22.21
CA PHE A 136 9.98 32.50 -22.16
C PHE A 136 10.63 32.67 -23.55
N GLU A 137 9.96 32.29 -24.63
CA GLU A 137 10.45 32.49 -26.02
C GLU A 137 9.93 33.79 -26.65
N THR A 138 8.74 34.26 -26.27
CA THR A 138 8.04 35.37 -26.94
C THR A 138 8.41 36.76 -26.44
N GLU A 139 9.03 36.88 -25.26
CA GLU A 139 9.47 38.16 -24.73
C GLU A 139 10.90 38.50 -25.17
N GLY A 140 11.05 39.49 -26.05
CA GLY A 140 12.33 40.10 -26.44
C GLY A 140 13.07 40.83 -25.28
N GLY A 141 12.70 40.54 -24.04
CA GLY A 141 13.33 41.03 -22.82
C GLY A 141 14.55 40.21 -22.41
N ALA A 142 15.08 40.52 -21.23
CA ALA A 142 16.27 39.88 -20.70
C ALA A 142 16.10 38.41 -20.28
N TYR A 143 14.88 37.87 -20.40
CA TYR A 143 14.53 36.45 -20.28
C TYR A 143 14.58 35.68 -21.59
N SER A 144 15.12 36.26 -22.68
CA SER A 144 15.23 35.53 -23.94
C SER A 144 15.91 34.18 -23.74
N SER A 145 15.31 33.11 -24.28
CA SER A 145 15.68 31.73 -23.98
C SER A 145 17.18 31.44 -24.18
N ALA A 146 17.83 32.10 -25.14
CA ALA A 146 19.26 31.98 -25.39
C ALA A 146 20.12 32.56 -24.25
N LYS A 147 19.74 33.72 -23.70
CA LYS A 147 20.45 34.34 -22.56
C LYS A 147 20.25 33.52 -21.29
N LEU A 148 19.03 33.04 -21.05
CA LEU A 148 18.73 32.22 -19.87
C LEU A 148 19.49 30.89 -19.91
N ARG A 149 19.51 30.21 -21.06
CA ARG A 149 20.32 29.00 -21.29
C ARG A 149 21.79 29.22 -20.97
N GLN A 150 22.36 30.30 -21.49
CA GLN A 150 23.77 30.63 -21.25
C GLN A 150 24.03 30.95 -19.76
N ALA A 151 23.14 31.70 -19.12
CA ALA A 151 23.25 32.02 -17.70
C ALA A 151 23.20 30.77 -16.81
N VAL A 152 22.31 29.82 -17.13
CA VAL A 152 22.20 28.52 -16.44
C VAL A 152 23.48 27.72 -16.59
N LEU A 153 23.98 27.53 -17.82
CA LEU A 153 25.20 26.75 -18.05
C LEU A 153 26.40 27.38 -17.33
N THR A 154 26.52 28.70 -17.38
CA THR A 154 27.58 29.46 -16.69
C THR A 154 27.51 29.25 -15.17
N ALA A 155 26.32 29.41 -14.57
CA ALA A 155 26.10 29.21 -13.14
C ALA A 155 26.49 27.80 -12.67
N VAL A 156 26.12 26.78 -13.45
CA VAL A 156 26.44 25.38 -13.15
C VAL A 156 27.95 25.13 -13.30
N GLN A 157 28.59 25.67 -14.34
CA GLN A 157 30.03 25.51 -14.58
C GLN A 157 30.91 26.17 -13.52
N GLU A 158 30.45 27.28 -12.91
CA GLU A 158 31.15 27.90 -11.78
C GLU A 158 31.24 26.97 -10.55
N VAL A 159 30.25 26.09 -10.36
CA VAL A 159 30.25 25.11 -9.27
C VAL A 159 30.89 23.80 -9.72
N ASN A 160 30.61 23.33 -10.93
CA ASN A 160 31.18 22.14 -11.53
C ASN A 160 31.71 22.41 -12.95
N ALA A 161 33.00 22.73 -13.04
CA ALA A 161 33.67 23.05 -14.31
C ALA A 161 33.64 21.92 -15.37
N LYS A 162 33.21 20.70 -15.01
CA LYS A 162 33.04 19.56 -15.94
C LYS A 162 31.63 19.48 -16.54
N ALA A 163 30.75 20.42 -16.22
CA ALA A 163 29.40 20.46 -16.75
C ALA A 163 29.38 20.93 -18.21
N VAL A 164 28.59 20.27 -19.05
CA VAL A 164 28.42 20.66 -20.46
C VAL A 164 26.94 20.59 -20.83
N SER A 165 26.51 21.48 -21.71
CA SER A 165 25.16 21.43 -22.28
C SER A 165 24.96 20.14 -23.07
N THR A 166 23.91 19.39 -22.76
CA THR A 166 23.51 18.18 -23.50
C THR A 166 22.31 18.43 -24.41
N GLY A 167 21.63 19.56 -24.26
CA GLY A 167 20.57 19.97 -25.16
C GLY A 167 19.58 20.93 -24.51
N SER A 168 18.51 21.18 -25.23
CA SER A 168 17.39 21.96 -24.71
C SER A 168 16.07 21.55 -25.34
N GLY A 169 14.99 21.81 -24.62
CA GLY A 169 13.63 21.64 -25.11
C GLY A 169 12.69 22.76 -24.71
N LEU A 170 11.57 22.82 -25.44
CA LEU A 170 10.49 23.76 -25.22
C LEU A 170 9.17 23.01 -25.03
N PHE A 171 8.33 23.49 -24.11
CA PHE A 171 6.99 22.97 -23.89
C PHE A 171 5.93 24.08 -23.86
N GLY A 172 4.74 23.80 -24.37
CA GLY A 172 3.64 24.77 -24.45
C GLY A 172 2.39 24.21 -25.14
N GLU A 173 1.43 25.08 -25.44
CA GLU A 173 0.27 24.77 -26.27
C GLU A 173 0.37 25.55 -27.60
N GLU A 174 0.20 24.87 -28.73
CA GLU A 174 0.13 25.51 -30.06
C GLU A 174 -1.33 25.78 -30.41
N GLN A 175 -1.67 27.06 -30.54
CA GLN A 175 -2.96 27.48 -31.07
C GLN A 175 -2.88 27.45 -32.61
N LYS A 176 -3.43 26.41 -33.24
CA LYS A 176 -3.65 26.46 -34.70
C LYS A 176 -4.72 27.52 -34.99
N GLN A 177 -4.45 28.36 -35.97
CA GLN A 177 -5.39 29.40 -36.41
C GLN A 177 -6.73 28.74 -36.83
N GLY A 178 -7.79 29.00 -36.06
CA GLY A 178 -9.12 28.40 -36.27
C GLY A 178 -9.57 27.35 -35.26
N CYS A 179 -8.81 27.06 -34.20
CA CYS A 179 -9.26 26.15 -33.15
C CYS A 179 -10.34 26.78 -32.25
N LYS A 180 -11.55 26.18 -32.22
CA LYS A 180 -12.52 26.34 -31.13
C LYS A 180 -12.01 25.56 -29.91
N GLU A 181 -12.27 26.08 -28.72
CA GLU A 181 -11.81 25.74 -27.34
C GLU A 181 -11.55 24.27 -26.92
N SER A 182 -11.68 23.25 -27.77
CA SER A 182 -11.59 21.84 -27.38
C SER A 182 -10.49 21.00 -28.04
N VAL A 183 -9.66 21.53 -28.97
CA VAL A 183 -8.53 20.77 -29.55
C VAL A 183 -7.35 21.69 -29.87
N CYS A 184 -6.60 22.12 -28.85
CA CYS A 184 -5.27 22.71 -29.02
C CYS A 184 -4.20 21.62 -28.85
N GLY A 185 -3.21 21.58 -29.76
CA GLY A 185 -2.14 20.58 -29.71
C GLY A 185 -1.07 20.97 -28.67
N LYS A 186 -0.66 20.03 -27.81
CA LYS A 186 0.47 20.25 -26.89
C LYS A 186 1.79 20.17 -27.66
N VAL A 187 2.67 21.14 -27.45
CA VAL A 187 4.01 21.18 -28.05
C VAL A 187 5.03 20.69 -27.05
N LEU A 188 5.83 19.72 -27.46
CA LEU A 188 7.08 19.34 -26.81
C LEU A 188 8.14 19.15 -27.90
N HIS A 189 9.11 20.06 -27.94
CA HIS A 189 10.27 19.96 -28.82
C HIS A 189 11.51 19.69 -27.99
N LEU A 190 12.12 18.52 -28.15
CA LEU A 190 13.37 18.18 -27.47
C LEU A 190 14.50 18.07 -28.50
N THR A 191 15.67 18.65 -28.20
CA THR A 191 16.83 18.61 -29.09
C THR A 191 18.12 18.36 -28.30
N HIS A 192 19.10 17.71 -28.94
CA HIS A 192 20.49 17.64 -28.45
C HIS A 192 21.26 18.96 -28.73
N SER A 193 20.71 19.88 -29.52
CA SER A 193 21.39 21.11 -29.91
C SER A 193 21.54 22.07 -28.74
N SER A 194 22.76 22.59 -28.55
CA SER A 194 23.04 23.71 -27.63
C SER A 194 22.39 25.02 -28.10
N HIS A 195 22.10 25.14 -29.39
CA HIS A 195 21.41 26.30 -29.98
C HIS A 195 19.88 26.23 -29.84
N GLY A 196 19.35 25.09 -29.39
CA GLY A 196 17.92 24.83 -29.18
C GLY A 196 17.11 24.63 -30.46
N PRO A 197 15.80 24.34 -30.32
CA PRO A 197 14.92 24.16 -31.47
C PRO A 197 14.77 25.47 -32.27
N PRO A 198 14.63 25.43 -33.61
CA PRO A 198 14.31 26.60 -34.40
C PRO A 198 12.96 27.20 -33.93
N GLY A 199 12.92 28.53 -33.82
CA GLY A 199 11.95 29.29 -33.03
C GLY A 199 10.50 28.82 -33.12
N ALA A 200 9.83 28.77 -31.97
CA ALA A 200 8.42 28.43 -31.89
C ALA A 200 7.57 29.45 -32.69
N PRO A 201 6.61 29.01 -33.50
CA PRO A 201 5.65 29.93 -34.11
C PRO A 201 4.91 30.72 -33.02
N HIS A 202 4.63 31.99 -33.31
CA HIS A 202 3.88 32.91 -32.44
C HIS A 202 2.68 32.20 -31.81
N SER A 203 2.76 31.93 -30.50
CA SER A 203 1.69 31.32 -29.72
C SER A 203 1.35 32.27 -28.57
N GLU A 204 0.20 32.93 -28.69
CA GLU A 204 -0.48 33.57 -27.56
C GLU A 204 -1.33 32.48 -26.89
N GLY A 205 -0.87 31.93 -25.78
CA GLY A 205 -1.58 30.86 -25.07
C GLY A 205 -1.26 30.82 -23.59
N THR A 206 -2.27 31.06 -22.75
CA THR A 206 -2.20 31.31 -21.30
C THR A 206 -2.44 30.05 -20.43
N SER A 207 -2.22 28.85 -20.97
CA SER A 207 -2.61 27.58 -20.30
C SER A 207 -1.46 26.55 -20.34
N SER A 208 -0.47 26.68 -19.45
CA SER A 208 0.61 25.69 -19.27
C SER A 208 0.22 24.61 -18.25
N HIS A 209 -0.78 23.78 -18.57
CA HIS A 209 -1.09 22.64 -17.70
C HIS A 209 -0.18 21.42 -17.97
N GLY A 210 0.48 21.33 -19.13
CA GLY A 210 1.28 20.17 -19.57
C GLY A 210 2.73 20.09 -19.09
N GLY A 211 3.19 21.00 -18.21
CA GLY A 211 4.60 21.16 -17.87
C GLY A 211 5.28 19.93 -17.24
N LEU A 212 4.63 19.25 -16.29
CA LEU A 212 5.21 18.03 -15.68
C LEU A 212 5.24 16.85 -16.63
N GLN A 213 4.33 16.81 -17.60
CA GLN A 213 4.38 15.77 -18.61
C GLN A 213 5.55 15.95 -19.57
N ALA A 214 5.86 17.19 -19.93
CA ALA A 214 7.08 17.51 -20.67
C ALA A 214 8.33 17.06 -19.90
N LEU A 215 8.36 17.28 -18.59
CA LEU A 215 9.43 16.82 -17.72
C LEU A 215 9.53 15.28 -17.70
N LEU A 216 8.41 14.57 -17.55
CA LEU A 216 8.36 13.11 -17.58
C LEU A 216 8.88 12.56 -18.92
N GLN A 217 8.37 13.06 -20.04
CA GLN A 217 8.81 12.60 -21.37
C GLN A 217 10.28 12.94 -21.63
N THR A 218 10.79 14.09 -21.15
CA THR A 218 12.22 14.40 -21.22
C THR A 218 13.06 13.39 -20.45
N ALA A 219 12.59 12.95 -19.28
CA ALA A 219 13.26 11.92 -18.52
C ALA A 219 13.23 10.57 -19.26
N LEU A 220 12.04 10.09 -19.66
CA LEU A 220 11.87 8.80 -20.33
C LEU A 220 12.65 8.72 -21.66
N CYS A 221 12.68 9.81 -22.42
CA CYS A 221 13.35 9.91 -23.71
C CYS A 221 14.83 10.34 -23.61
N ARG A 222 15.40 10.43 -22.40
CA ARG A 222 16.79 10.85 -22.20
C ARG A 222 17.77 10.15 -23.15
N ASP A 223 17.66 8.83 -23.26
CA ASP A 223 18.59 8.00 -24.03
C ASP A 223 18.44 8.19 -25.55
N GLU A 224 17.30 8.72 -26.01
CA GLU A 224 17.07 9.14 -27.39
C GLU A 224 17.61 10.55 -27.66
N ILE A 225 17.54 11.43 -26.66
CA ILE A 225 18.04 12.81 -26.74
C ILE A 225 19.57 12.82 -26.73
N SER A 226 20.21 12.25 -25.71
CA SER A 226 21.66 12.05 -25.65
C SER A 226 22.04 10.97 -24.65
N LYS A 227 22.93 10.06 -25.07
CA LYS A 227 23.53 9.04 -24.18
C LYS A 227 24.79 9.53 -23.47
N GLU A 228 25.27 10.74 -23.81
CA GLU A 228 26.50 11.27 -23.27
C GLU A 228 26.27 12.01 -21.93
N GLN A 229 27.34 12.05 -21.12
CA GLN A 229 27.42 12.81 -19.87
C GLN A 229 26.36 12.43 -18.81
N ASP A 230 26.32 11.16 -18.43
CA ASP A 230 25.63 10.69 -17.23
C ASP A 230 26.40 11.07 -15.95
N PRO A 231 25.78 11.65 -14.91
CA PRO A 231 24.36 12.04 -14.71
C PRO A 231 23.91 13.32 -15.46
N TRP A 232 22.60 13.56 -15.52
CA TRP A 232 22.04 14.84 -16.00
C TRP A 232 21.59 15.76 -14.85
N LEU A 233 21.73 17.07 -15.08
CA LEU A 233 21.03 18.15 -14.39
C LEU A 233 20.03 18.75 -15.38
N LEU A 234 18.74 18.57 -15.10
CA LEU A 234 17.66 19.18 -15.87
C LEU A 234 17.21 20.46 -15.17
N VAL A 235 17.32 21.59 -15.86
CA VAL A 235 16.82 22.88 -15.37
C VAL A 235 15.48 23.15 -16.04
N TYR A 236 14.41 23.04 -15.24
CA TYR A 236 13.03 23.23 -15.65
C TYR A 236 12.62 24.68 -15.40
N VAL A 237 12.20 25.40 -16.43
CA VAL A 237 11.87 26.83 -16.37
C VAL A 237 10.40 27.07 -16.66
N SER A 238 9.70 27.70 -15.71
CA SER A 238 8.29 28.07 -15.87
C SER A 238 7.89 29.25 -14.99
N ASP A 239 6.92 30.03 -15.47
CA ASP A 239 6.23 31.13 -14.80
C ASP A 239 4.79 30.74 -14.43
N GLN A 240 4.41 29.48 -14.65
CA GLN A 240 3.05 28.98 -14.43
C GLN A 240 3.06 27.78 -13.49
N GLY A 241 1.92 27.53 -12.84
CA GLY A 241 1.74 26.32 -12.02
C GLY A 241 1.66 25.05 -12.86
N PHE A 242 1.60 23.89 -12.19
CA PHE A 242 1.47 22.58 -12.83
C PHE A 242 0.17 21.85 -12.45
N ARG A 243 -0.16 20.80 -13.20
CA ARG A 243 -1.19 19.80 -12.85
C ARG A 243 -0.57 18.42 -12.69
N VAL A 244 -1.12 17.65 -11.76
CA VAL A 244 -0.85 16.22 -11.53
C VAL A 244 -2.17 15.45 -11.61
N GLU A 245 -2.11 14.15 -11.86
CA GLU A 245 -3.29 13.29 -11.70
C GLU A 245 -3.67 13.23 -10.20
N GLU A 246 -4.94 13.46 -9.86
CA GLU A 246 -5.43 13.26 -8.49
C GLU A 246 -5.59 11.75 -8.23
N ASP A 247 -5.06 11.29 -7.10
CA ASP A 247 -5.16 9.88 -6.65
C ASP A 247 -6.62 9.42 -6.65
N GLN A 248 -7.04 8.67 -7.68
CA GLN A 248 -8.27 7.90 -7.60
C GLN A 248 -8.04 6.75 -6.63
N ILE A 249 -8.41 6.96 -5.36
CA ILE A 249 -8.60 5.90 -4.38
C ILE A 249 -9.80 5.06 -4.85
N SER A 250 -9.57 4.12 -5.75
CA SER A 250 -10.48 3.04 -6.08
C SER A 250 -9.66 1.83 -6.51
N GLY A 251 -9.69 0.79 -5.68
CA GLY A 251 -8.94 -0.45 -5.82
C GLY A 251 -9.35 -1.30 -7.03
N LEU A 252 -9.06 -0.80 -8.24
CA LEU A 252 -8.83 -1.63 -9.41
C LEU A 252 -7.46 -1.27 -9.95
N HIS A 253 -6.61 -2.30 -10.10
CA HIS A 253 -5.41 -2.26 -10.92
C HIS A 253 -5.72 -1.54 -12.25
N GLN A 254 -5.29 -0.29 -12.36
CA GLN A 254 -5.13 0.35 -13.65
C GLN A 254 -3.65 0.22 -14.00
N THR A 255 -3.41 -0.40 -15.15
CA THR A 255 -2.10 -0.51 -15.81
C THR A 255 -1.30 0.79 -15.69
N PRO A 256 0.03 0.75 -15.46
CA PRO A 256 0.87 1.95 -15.53
C PRO A 256 0.82 2.47 -16.97
N SER A 257 -0.08 3.40 -17.21
CA SER A 257 -0.31 4.02 -18.50
C SER A 257 0.65 5.20 -18.58
N ASN A 258 1.72 5.07 -19.40
CA ASN A 258 2.70 6.12 -19.78
C ASN A 258 4.13 6.06 -19.19
N THR A 259 4.70 4.86 -18.96
CA THR A 259 6.15 4.71 -18.65
C THR A 259 7.07 4.59 -19.88
N GLN A 260 6.56 4.86 -21.08
CA GLN A 260 7.34 4.78 -22.32
C GLN A 260 7.68 6.17 -22.87
N CYS A 261 8.83 6.28 -23.53
CA CYS A 261 9.13 7.44 -24.36
C CYS A 261 8.15 7.45 -25.56
N LEU A 262 7.39 8.54 -25.72
CA LEU A 262 6.38 8.69 -26.77
C LEU A 262 6.81 9.69 -27.85
N MET A 263 8.11 9.96 -27.94
CA MET A 263 8.68 10.87 -28.92
C MET A 263 8.94 10.18 -30.25
N SER A 264 8.70 10.92 -31.33
CA SER A 264 9.14 10.56 -32.68
C SER A 264 9.61 11.85 -33.38
N GLU A 265 10.78 11.84 -34.00
CA GLU A 265 11.37 12.99 -34.71
C GLU A 265 11.43 14.30 -33.89
N GLY A 266 11.69 14.20 -32.57
CA GLY A 266 11.79 15.38 -31.70
C GLY A 266 10.44 16.04 -31.38
N LYS A 267 9.31 15.38 -31.72
CA LYS A 267 7.95 15.84 -31.41
C LYS A 267 7.14 14.76 -30.72
N LEU A 268 6.21 15.19 -29.89
CA LEU A 268 5.27 14.32 -29.20
C LEU A 268 4.01 14.09 -30.05
N HIS A 269 3.67 12.83 -30.31
CA HIS A 269 2.62 12.45 -31.26
C HIS A 269 1.29 12.01 -30.61
N LYS A 270 1.18 12.02 -29.28
CA LYS A 270 0.03 11.49 -28.54
C LYS A 270 -0.50 12.49 -27.51
N GLU A 271 -1.82 12.47 -27.30
CA GLU A 271 -2.45 13.21 -26.21
C GLU A 271 -1.89 12.75 -24.86
N LEU A 272 -1.50 13.74 -24.07
CA LEU A 272 -0.81 13.57 -22.82
C LEU A 272 -1.79 13.56 -21.65
N VAL A 273 -1.84 12.45 -20.92
CA VAL A 273 -2.39 12.38 -19.54
C VAL A 273 -1.37 13.02 -18.60
N TYR A 274 -1.84 13.64 -17.51
CA TYR A 274 -0.95 14.21 -16.49
C TYR A 274 -0.24 13.08 -15.73
N PRO A 275 1.05 13.23 -15.38
CA PRO A 275 1.76 12.17 -14.67
C PRO A 275 1.40 12.19 -13.18
N SER A 276 1.52 11.03 -12.53
CA SER A 276 1.60 10.99 -11.07
C SER A 276 2.98 11.46 -10.60
N ILE A 277 3.08 11.94 -9.35
CA ILE A 277 4.36 12.32 -8.76
C ILE A 277 5.28 11.09 -8.60
N ALA A 278 4.70 9.90 -8.39
CA ALA A 278 5.43 8.65 -8.29
C ALA A 278 6.11 8.27 -9.61
N ASP A 279 5.39 8.36 -10.74
CA ASP A 279 5.95 8.07 -12.07
C ASP A 279 7.09 9.03 -12.42
N LEU A 280 6.91 10.32 -12.11
CA LEU A 280 7.94 11.32 -12.33
C LEU A 280 9.19 11.05 -11.47
N GLY A 281 9.01 10.77 -10.17
CA GLY A 281 10.12 10.44 -9.28
C GLY A 281 10.86 9.17 -9.72
N PHE A 282 10.13 8.16 -10.18
CA PHE A 282 10.69 6.93 -10.73
C PHE A 282 11.55 7.20 -11.97
N ALA A 283 11.00 7.90 -12.97
CA ALA A 283 11.70 8.20 -14.22
C ALA A 283 12.97 9.04 -13.99
N LEU A 284 12.91 10.06 -13.13
CA LEU A 284 14.08 10.88 -12.77
C LEU A 284 15.17 10.06 -12.09
N THR A 285 14.79 9.14 -11.21
CA THR A 285 15.73 8.24 -10.51
C THR A 285 16.37 7.24 -11.46
N GLU A 286 15.56 6.56 -12.27
CA GLU A 286 16.02 5.54 -13.21
C GLU A 286 17.01 6.13 -14.24
N LYS A 287 16.72 7.34 -14.71
CA LYS A 287 17.52 8.03 -15.73
C LYS A 287 18.63 8.92 -15.15
N ASN A 288 18.86 8.87 -13.83
CA ASN A 288 19.92 9.60 -13.13
C ASN A 288 19.87 11.11 -13.40
N ILE A 289 18.67 11.68 -13.35
CA ILE A 289 18.38 13.10 -13.61
C ILE A 289 18.12 13.81 -12.29
N GLN A 290 18.84 14.91 -12.06
CA GLN A 290 18.61 15.85 -10.97
C GLN A 290 17.87 17.07 -11.51
N THR A 291 16.92 17.62 -10.75
CA THR A 291 16.06 18.70 -11.27
C THR A 291 16.20 20.00 -10.47
N ILE A 292 16.42 21.10 -11.18
CA ILE A 292 16.23 22.46 -10.65
C ILE A 292 14.95 23.03 -11.26
N PHE A 293 13.98 23.35 -10.42
CA PHE A 293 12.80 24.10 -10.81
C PHE A 293 13.12 25.60 -10.71
N ALA A 294 13.46 26.21 -11.83
CA ALA A 294 13.74 27.64 -11.96
C ALA A 294 12.44 28.39 -12.30
N VAL A 295 11.78 28.95 -11.29
CA VAL A 295 10.43 29.48 -11.42
C VAL A 295 10.28 30.88 -10.84
N THR A 296 9.26 31.62 -11.27
CA THR A 296 8.93 32.94 -10.72
C THR A 296 8.41 32.85 -9.28
N GLU A 297 8.49 33.95 -8.53
CA GLU A 297 8.14 34.01 -7.10
C GLU A 297 6.70 33.57 -6.82
N ASP A 298 5.76 33.90 -7.70
CA ASP A 298 4.32 33.64 -7.54
C ASP A 298 3.94 32.16 -7.55
N VAL A 299 4.76 31.30 -8.16
CA VAL A 299 4.54 29.85 -8.23
C VAL A 299 5.54 29.05 -7.38
N ALA A 300 6.53 29.71 -6.77
CA ALA A 300 7.65 29.06 -6.10
C ALA A 300 7.23 28.07 -5.00
N GLU A 301 6.25 28.41 -4.16
CA GLU A 301 5.80 27.53 -3.07
C GLU A 301 5.27 26.18 -3.58
N LYS A 302 4.49 26.18 -4.65
CA LYS A 302 3.95 24.93 -5.24
C LYS A 302 5.07 24.02 -5.73
N TYR A 303 6.12 24.59 -6.31
CA TYR A 303 7.27 23.82 -6.75
C TYR A 303 8.15 23.36 -5.59
N ARG A 304 8.16 24.05 -4.44
CA ARG A 304 8.85 23.57 -3.23
C ARG A 304 8.17 22.31 -2.69
N GLU A 305 6.84 22.32 -2.59
CA GLU A 305 6.05 21.14 -2.19
C GLU A 305 6.27 19.94 -3.14
N LEU A 306 6.34 20.20 -4.45
CA LEU A 306 6.69 19.17 -5.43
C LEU A 306 8.12 18.66 -5.24
N SER A 307 9.07 19.58 -5.04
CA SER A 307 10.49 19.26 -4.87
C SER A 307 10.74 18.38 -3.64
N ASP A 308 10.01 18.60 -2.55
CA ASP A 308 10.10 17.79 -1.33
C ASP A 308 9.65 16.33 -1.54
N ARG A 309 8.82 16.08 -2.57
CA ARG A 309 8.32 14.74 -2.94
C ARG A 309 9.14 14.07 -4.04
N LEU A 310 10.00 14.82 -4.73
CA LEU A 310 10.81 14.31 -5.84
C LEU A 310 12.26 14.05 -5.43
N PRO A 311 12.86 12.97 -5.95
CA PRO A 311 14.21 12.60 -5.57
C PRO A 311 15.22 13.60 -6.14
N LYS A 312 16.10 14.07 -5.26
CA LYS A 312 17.22 14.99 -5.57
C LYS A 312 16.84 16.17 -6.47
N SER A 313 15.87 16.96 -6.02
CA SER A 313 15.41 18.18 -6.68
C SER A 313 15.55 19.42 -5.78
N THR A 314 15.53 20.61 -6.37
CA THR A 314 15.43 21.88 -5.63
C THR A 314 14.69 22.93 -6.45
N VAL A 315 14.28 24.02 -5.79
CA VAL A 315 13.73 25.21 -6.43
C VAL A 315 14.80 26.32 -6.48
N ALA A 316 14.83 27.05 -7.60
CA ALA A 316 15.52 28.32 -7.76
C ALA A 316 14.48 29.39 -8.10
N VAL A 317 14.34 30.41 -7.27
CA VAL A 317 13.44 31.52 -7.58
C VAL A 317 14.13 32.43 -8.60
N LEU A 318 13.45 32.71 -9.72
CA LEU A 318 13.95 33.61 -10.75
C LEU A 318 13.67 35.07 -10.35
N PRO A 319 14.72 35.87 -10.12
CA PRO A 319 14.54 37.28 -9.75
C PRO A 319 14.04 38.07 -10.95
N SER A 320 13.31 39.17 -10.70
CA SER A 320 12.89 40.15 -11.72
C SER A 320 14.08 40.85 -12.41
N ASP A 321 15.23 40.91 -11.73
CA ASP A 321 16.48 41.42 -12.29
C ASP A 321 17.26 40.27 -12.97
N PRO A 322 17.41 40.30 -14.30
CA PRO A 322 18.08 39.26 -15.08
C PRO A 322 19.55 39.06 -14.72
N SER A 323 20.22 40.09 -14.18
CA SER A 323 21.62 40.00 -13.78
C SER A 323 21.84 39.07 -12.58
N GLN A 324 20.78 38.78 -11.81
CA GLN A 324 20.80 37.95 -10.60
C GLN A 324 20.36 36.50 -10.84
N ILE A 325 20.01 36.15 -12.08
CA ILE A 325 19.59 34.78 -12.44
C ILE A 325 20.75 33.79 -12.21
N THR A 326 21.96 34.16 -12.64
CA THR A 326 23.15 33.31 -12.49
C THR A 326 23.43 32.98 -11.04
N SER A 327 23.32 33.95 -10.12
CA SER A 327 23.51 33.70 -8.68
C SER A 327 22.43 32.77 -8.11
N SER A 328 21.18 32.94 -8.53
CA SER A 328 20.05 32.13 -8.04
C SER A 328 20.18 30.66 -8.45
N ILE A 329 20.51 30.40 -9.72
CA ILE A 329 20.75 29.04 -10.22
C ILE A 329 22.00 28.43 -9.58
N LYS A 330 23.07 29.22 -9.40
CA LYS A 330 24.30 28.78 -8.74
C LYS A 330 24.05 28.32 -7.31
N GLU A 331 23.26 29.06 -6.54
CA GLU A 331 22.90 28.71 -5.17
C GLU A 331 22.06 27.43 -5.10
N ALA A 332 21.05 27.32 -5.97
CA ALA A 332 20.23 26.11 -6.09
C ALA A 332 21.07 24.89 -6.46
N PHE A 333 21.97 25.00 -7.44
CA PHE A 333 22.85 23.90 -7.82
C PHE A 333 23.86 23.57 -6.71
N LYS A 334 24.36 24.57 -5.97
CA LYS A 334 25.23 24.34 -4.80
C LYS A 334 24.48 23.54 -3.73
N LYS A 335 23.23 23.89 -3.44
CA LYS A 335 22.35 23.15 -2.51
C LYS A 335 22.17 21.69 -2.96
N LEU A 336 21.85 21.46 -4.24
CA LEU A 336 21.75 20.10 -4.81
C LEU A 336 23.06 19.33 -4.75
N SER A 337 24.20 19.98 -5.00
CA SER A 337 25.51 19.33 -4.97
C SER A 337 25.93 18.88 -3.56
N HIS A 338 25.31 19.46 -2.53
CA HIS A 338 25.46 19.08 -1.13
C HIS A 338 24.38 18.12 -0.65
N SER A 339 23.47 17.65 -1.51
CA SER A 339 22.56 16.56 -1.16
C SER A 339 23.02 15.24 -1.77
N VAL A 340 22.76 14.15 -1.07
CA VAL A 340 23.05 12.79 -1.53
C VAL A 340 21.78 11.99 -1.46
N VAL A 341 21.43 11.36 -2.59
CA VAL A 341 20.29 10.43 -2.70
C VAL A 341 20.82 9.12 -3.25
N LEU A 342 20.60 8.03 -2.53
CA LEU A 342 20.96 6.67 -2.90
C LEU A 342 19.69 5.89 -3.24
N SER A 343 19.63 5.34 -4.44
CA SER A 343 18.51 4.56 -4.95
C SER A 343 18.99 3.25 -5.59
N HIS A 344 18.05 2.45 -6.09
CA HIS A 344 18.32 1.20 -6.78
C HIS A 344 17.49 1.09 -8.07
N THR A 345 17.97 0.29 -9.02
CA THR A 345 17.18 -0.12 -10.19
C THR A 345 16.09 -1.12 -9.78
N PRO A 346 14.94 -1.16 -10.47
CA PRO A 346 13.88 -2.12 -10.18
C PRO A 346 14.38 -3.57 -10.15
N VAL A 347 13.95 -4.32 -9.13
CA VAL A 347 14.32 -5.73 -8.94
C VAL A 347 13.10 -6.52 -8.46
N GLN A 348 12.85 -7.69 -9.06
CA GLN A 348 11.67 -8.49 -8.75
C GLN A 348 11.88 -9.37 -7.50
N GLY A 349 10.83 -9.48 -6.68
CA GLY A 349 10.80 -10.37 -5.52
C GLY A 349 11.60 -9.87 -4.31
N LEU A 350 12.09 -8.63 -4.33
CA LEU A 350 12.91 -8.05 -3.26
C LEU A 350 12.26 -6.79 -2.70
N ASN A 351 12.11 -6.72 -1.37
CA ASN A 351 11.76 -5.50 -0.65
C ASN A 351 13.05 -4.84 -0.16
N ILE A 352 13.25 -3.55 -0.45
CA ILE A 352 14.42 -2.79 -0.03
C ILE A 352 13.99 -1.58 0.79
N SER A 353 14.63 -1.36 1.94
CA SER A 353 14.50 -0.15 2.74
C SER A 353 15.85 0.42 3.13
N TYR A 354 15.86 1.72 3.43
CA TYR A 354 17.08 2.48 3.69
C TYR A 354 17.08 3.11 5.07
N GLU A 355 18.26 3.11 5.67
CA GLU A 355 18.63 3.86 6.86
C GLU A 355 19.75 4.84 6.51
N SER A 356 19.46 6.14 6.59
CA SER A 356 20.41 7.21 6.25
C SER A 356 21.08 7.76 7.50
N GLN A 357 22.41 7.61 7.61
CA GLN A 357 23.20 8.13 8.73
C GLN A 357 23.72 9.54 8.41
N CYS A 358 22.83 10.53 8.53
CA CYS A 358 23.13 11.93 8.21
C CYS A 358 23.67 12.69 9.44
N ALA A 359 24.22 13.90 9.23
CA ALA A 359 24.69 14.75 10.33
C ALA A 359 23.55 15.23 11.25
N GLU A 360 22.34 15.38 10.71
CA GLU A 360 21.11 15.75 11.43
C GLU A 360 20.54 14.62 12.30
N GLY A 361 21.09 13.41 12.19
CA GLY A 361 20.59 12.19 12.82
C GLY A 361 20.28 11.08 11.81
N THR A 362 19.89 9.93 12.35
CA THR A 362 19.56 8.74 11.56
C THR A 362 18.09 8.77 11.12
N LYS A 363 17.84 8.60 9.82
CA LYS A 363 16.50 8.48 9.24
C LYS A 363 16.28 7.01 8.81
N THR A 364 15.23 6.36 9.30
CA THR A 364 14.97 4.91 9.08
C THR A 364 13.74 4.66 8.20
N ASN A 365 13.63 3.45 7.63
CA ASN A 365 12.48 2.98 6.83
C ASN A 365 12.15 3.87 5.62
N GLN A 366 13.18 4.41 4.98
CA GLN A 366 13.00 5.24 3.79
C GLN A 366 12.96 4.37 2.52
N LEU A 367 12.20 4.80 1.50
CA LEU A 367 12.19 4.16 0.16
C LEU A 367 13.50 4.35 -0.61
N TYR A 368 14.25 5.39 -0.27
CA TYR A 368 15.57 5.71 -0.79
C TYR A 368 16.41 6.34 0.32
N GLY A 369 17.73 6.21 0.24
CA GLY A 369 18.63 6.88 1.17
C GLY A 369 18.74 8.36 0.82
N ALA A 370 18.59 9.27 1.78
CA ALA A 370 18.69 10.70 1.54
C ALA A 370 19.33 11.47 2.71
N CYS A 371 20.35 12.27 2.39
CA CYS A 371 20.95 13.24 3.31
C CYS A 371 21.08 14.61 2.65
N SER A 372 20.74 15.65 3.42
CA SER A 372 20.92 17.06 3.07
C SER A 372 22.19 17.62 3.73
N ASP A 373 22.65 18.78 3.25
CA ASP A 373 23.75 19.57 3.82
C ASP A 373 25.06 18.80 4.06
N VAL A 374 25.39 17.97 3.09
CA VAL A 374 26.63 17.20 3.03
C VAL A 374 27.75 18.12 2.56
N THR A 375 28.35 18.82 3.51
CA THR A 375 29.52 19.67 3.23
C THR A 375 30.83 18.88 3.31
N GLY A 376 31.73 19.14 2.35
CA GLY A 376 33.09 18.62 2.33
C GLY A 376 33.22 17.18 1.82
N ASN A 377 34.46 16.63 1.88
CA ASN A 377 34.80 15.26 1.47
C ASN A 377 34.27 14.17 2.45
N ARG A 378 33.15 14.44 3.13
CA ARG A 378 32.59 13.59 4.17
C ARG A 378 31.97 12.33 3.54
N LYS A 379 32.18 11.19 4.19
CA LYS A 379 31.56 9.92 3.81
C LYS A 379 30.24 9.80 4.54
N ILE A 380 29.19 9.44 3.82
CA ILE A 380 27.86 9.12 4.36
C ILE A 380 27.68 7.61 4.24
N SER A 381 27.16 6.99 5.29
CA SER A 381 26.82 5.57 5.30
C SER A 381 25.31 5.40 5.23
N PHE A 382 24.88 4.47 4.40
CA PHE A 382 23.50 4.03 4.28
C PHE A 382 23.41 2.56 4.67
N GLY A 383 22.57 2.24 5.65
CA GLY A 383 22.14 0.88 5.93
C GLY A 383 21.07 0.47 4.92
N VAL A 384 21.34 -0.55 4.14
CA VAL A 384 20.41 -1.07 3.11
C VAL A 384 19.88 -2.39 3.61
N THR A 385 18.60 -2.44 3.92
CA THR A 385 17.92 -3.65 4.40
C THR A 385 17.13 -4.26 3.24
N VAL A 386 17.43 -5.52 2.94
CA VAL A 386 16.82 -6.27 1.85
C VAL A 386 16.09 -7.49 2.40
N THR A 387 14.88 -7.76 1.90
CA THR A 387 14.08 -8.94 2.28
C THR A 387 13.57 -9.61 1.01
N LEU A 388 13.96 -10.87 0.82
CA LEU A 388 13.54 -11.67 -0.32
C LEU A 388 12.14 -12.25 -0.05
N GLN A 389 11.21 -12.13 -1.00
CA GLN A 389 9.83 -12.61 -0.81
C GLN A 389 9.69 -14.11 -1.06
N ALA A 390 10.39 -14.63 -2.07
CA ALA A 390 10.38 -16.04 -2.47
C ALA A 390 11.69 -16.38 -3.18
N CYS A 391 11.98 -17.67 -3.37
CA CYS A 391 13.16 -18.11 -4.12
C CYS A 391 13.11 -17.60 -5.56
N VAL A 392 14.11 -16.80 -5.93
CA VAL A 392 14.31 -16.25 -7.28
C VAL A 392 15.54 -16.87 -7.95
N LYS A 393 15.53 -16.89 -9.29
CA LYS A 393 16.72 -17.21 -10.08
C LYS A 393 17.80 -16.13 -9.85
N PRO A 394 19.09 -16.48 -9.95
CA PRO A 394 20.17 -15.51 -9.82
C PRO A 394 19.97 -14.32 -10.77
N GLN A 395 20.04 -13.11 -10.23
CA GLN A 395 19.81 -11.87 -10.97
C GLN A 395 20.71 -10.75 -10.45
N TRP A 396 20.70 -9.61 -11.14
CA TRP A 396 21.54 -8.46 -10.83
C TRP A 396 20.69 -7.20 -10.73
N PHE A 397 21.06 -6.31 -9.82
CA PHE A 397 20.55 -4.95 -9.77
C PHE A 397 21.67 -3.98 -9.42
N GLU A 398 21.43 -2.69 -9.67
CA GLU A 398 22.40 -1.65 -9.39
C GLU A 398 21.87 -0.69 -8.33
N MET A 399 22.74 -0.27 -7.43
CA MET A 399 22.48 0.87 -6.54
C MET A 399 23.26 2.08 -7.02
N LYS A 400 22.57 3.21 -7.17
CA LYS A 400 23.13 4.44 -7.75
C LYS A 400 22.96 5.60 -6.79
N ALA A 401 24.01 6.39 -6.64
CA ALA A 401 23.92 7.69 -6.01
C ALA A 401 23.52 8.69 -7.09
N MET A 402 22.32 9.26 -7.00
CA MET A 402 21.83 10.21 -8.00
C MET A 402 22.81 11.37 -8.14
N GLY A 403 23.17 11.69 -9.38
CA GLY A 403 24.22 12.68 -9.66
C GLY A 403 25.64 12.12 -9.60
N SER A 404 25.81 10.80 -9.64
CA SER A 404 27.09 10.12 -9.84
C SER A 404 26.96 9.11 -11.00
N PRO A 405 28.01 8.93 -11.82
CA PRO A 405 28.06 7.84 -12.80
C PRO A 405 28.45 6.50 -12.18
N ASP A 406 28.87 6.48 -10.90
CA ASP A 406 29.25 5.26 -10.22
C ASP A 406 27.99 4.47 -9.80
N ALA A 407 28.10 3.15 -9.81
CA ALA A 407 27.08 2.23 -9.33
C ALA A 407 27.71 1.13 -8.46
N VAL A 408 26.92 0.61 -7.52
CA VAL A 408 27.19 -0.65 -6.83
C VAL A 408 26.44 -1.75 -7.56
N HIS A 409 27.16 -2.73 -8.09
CA HIS A 409 26.55 -3.89 -8.72
C HIS A 409 26.28 -4.95 -7.65
N VAL A 410 25.03 -5.38 -7.57
CA VAL A 410 24.59 -6.35 -6.57
C VAL A 410 24.15 -7.62 -7.29
N HIS A 411 24.86 -8.70 -7.05
CA HIS A 411 24.46 -10.05 -7.44
C HIS A 411 23.53 -10.59 -6.37
N LEU A 412 22.34 -11.03 -6.76
CA LEU A 412 21.33 -11.60 -5.87
C LEU A 412 21.14 -13.07 -6.19
N SER A 413 21.37 -13.94 -5.21
CA SER A 413 20.98 -15.34 -5.22
C SER A 413 20.10 -15.68 -4.00
N SER A 414 19.32 -16.74 -4.15
CA SER A 414 18.43 -17.24 -3.10
C SER A 414 19.09 -18.39 -2.37
N ARG A 415 18.99 -18.39 -1.04
CA ARG A 415 19.48 -19.47 -0.18
C ARG A 415 18.30 -20.32 0.29
N CYS A 416 17.83 -21.18 -0.60
CA CYS A 416 16.66 -22.04 -0.39
C CYS A 416 17.03 -23.51 -0.16
N SER A 417 18.22 -23.93 -0.58
CA SER A 417 18.74 -25.26 -0.35
C SER A 417 19.25 -25.45 1.09
N CYS A 418 19.32 -26.71 1.50
CA CYS A 418 19.86 -27.11 2.78
C CYS A 418 21.22 -27.79 2.62
N ASP A 419 22.20 -27.34 3.40
CA ASP A 419 23.53 -27.95 3.48
C ASP A 419 23.51 -29.05 4.56
N CYS A 420 22.99 -30.22 4.21
CA CYS A 420 22.85 -31.36 5.13
C CYS A 420 24.13 -32.21 5.14
N ASN A 421 24.52 -32.72 6.31
CA ASN A 421 25.73 -33.54 6.49
C ASN A 421 25.40 -35.02 6.72
N ASP A 422 24.48 -35.56 5.93
CA ASP A 422 24.06 -36.95 6.05
C ASP A 422 25.18 -37.91 5.71
N LYS A 423 25.36 -38.93 6.56
CA LYS A 423 26.19 -40.09 6.23
C LYS A 423 25.31 -41.15 5.57
N PRO A 424 25.79 -41.85 4.53
CA PRO A 424 25.05 -42.94 3.93
C PRO A 424 24.67 -43.98 5.00
N ASP A 425 23.37 -44.26 5.11
CA ASP A 425 22.82 -45.28 6.00
C ASP A 425 21.72 -46.07 5.25
N PRO A 426 22.11 -47.07 4.45
CA PRO A 426 21.17 -47.85 3.65
C PRO A 426 20.16 -48.63 4.50
N GLU A 427 20.53 -49.04 5.72
CA GLU A 427 19.65 -49.78 6.63
C GLU A 427 18.45 -48.93 7.04
N HIS A 428 18.68 -47.66 7.33
CA HIS A 428 17.62 -46.74 7.74
C HIS A 428 16.52 -46.58 6.67
N CYS A 429 16.88 -46.61 5.39
CA CYS A 429 15.94 -46.52 4.27
C CYS A 429 15.61 -47.90 3.66
N ASN A 430 15.66 -48.96 4.46
CA ASN A 430 15.33 -50.35 4.08
C ASN A 430 16.05 -50.86 2.82
N TYR A 431 17.27 -50.37 2.55
CA TYR A 431 18.04 -50.64 1.33
C TYR A 431 17.31 -50.30 0.03
N ALA A 432 16.20 -49.55 0.13
CA ALA A 432 15.26 -49.24 -0.94
C ALA A 432 15.13 -47.73 -1.17
N GLY A 433 16.08 -46.96 -0.68
CA GLY A 433 16.17 -45.51 -0.86
C GLY A 433 17.50 -44.95 -0.38
N ASN A 434 17.64 -43.63 -0.48
CA ASN A 434 18.82 -42.92 0.01
C ASN A 434 18.42 -41.90 1.08
N LEU A 435 19.27 -41.73 2.10
CA LEU A 435 19.06 -40.74 3.14
C LEU A 435 19.36 -39.33 2.59
N THR A 436 18.44 -38.39 2.80
CA THR A 436 18.55 -36.99 2.35
C THR A 436 17.92 -36.05 3.39
N CYS A 437 18.77 -35.22 3.99
CA CYS A 437 18.47 -34.33 5.10
C CYS A 437 17.67 -35.00 6.23
N GLY A 438 18.04 -36.22 6.61
CA GLY A 438 17.36 -36.97 7.68
C GLY A 438 16.07 -37.70 7.28
N THR A 439 15.64 -37.59 6.02
CA THR A 439 14.49 -38.31 5.46
C THR A 439 14.91 -39.29 4.37
N CYS A 440 14.09 -40.28 4.03
CA CYS A 440 14.41 -41.23 2.96
C CYS A 440 13.80 -40.81 1.60
N LEU A 441 14.64 -40.69 0.58
CA LEU A 441 14.24 -40.61 -0.82
C LEU A 441 14.18 -42.02 -1.41
N CYS A 442 12.96 -42.56 -1.58
CA CYS A 442 12.77 -43.94 -2.01
C CYS A 442 13.03 -44.18 -3.49
N ASN A 443 13.50 -45.38 -3.80
CA ASN A 443 13.63 -45.87 -5.17
C ASN A 443 12.24 -46.03 -5.83
N PRO A 444 12.13 -45.95 -7.16
CA PRO A 444 10.85 -46.15 -7.85
C PRO A 444 10.16 -47.46 -7.44
N GLY A 445 8.89 -47.37 -7.03
CA GLY A 445 8.09 -48.51 -6.57
C GLY A 445 8.15 -48.80 -5.07
N HIS A 446 8.96 -48.05 -4.31
CA HIS A 446 9.01 -48.08 -2.85
C HIS A 446 8.49 -46.77 -2.23
N PHE A 447 7.84 -46.88 -1.08
CA PHE A 447 7.18 -45.76 -0.40
C PHE A 447 7.26 -45.93 1.12
N GLY A 448 6.81 -44.91 1.87
CA GLY A 448 6.86 -44.88 3.33
C GLY A 448 8.03 -44.03 3.87
N PRO A 449 7.98 -43.59 5.13
CA PRO A 449 9.00 -42.74 5.74
C PRO A 449 10.40 -43.37 5.76
N ALA A 450 10.50 -44.70 5.73
CA ALA A 450 11.74 -45.47 5.68
C ALA A 450 11.89 -46.31 4.40
N CYS A 451 11.06 -46.10 3.37
CA CYS A 451 11.00 -46.93 2.15
C CYS A 451 10.69 -48.41 2.40
N GLU A 452 9.99 -48.70 3.49
CA GLU A 452 9.66 -50.05 3.96
C GLU A 452 8.58 -50.75 3.11
N CYS A 453 7.90 -50.01 2.24
CA CYS A 453 6.73 -50.48 1.51
C CYS A 453 7.00 -50.74 0.04
N SER A 454 6.23 -51.65 -0.58
CA SER A 454 6.25 -51.93 -2.02
C SER A 454 4.84 -52.08 -2.59
N LEU A 455 4.68 -51.96 -3.91
CA LEU A 455 3.39 -52.09 -4.62
C LEU A 455 2.69 -53.48 -4.47
N SER A 456 3.32 -54.44 -3.79
CA SER A 456 2.78 -55.80 -3.58
C SER A 456 2.07 -56.02 -2.24
N ASP A 457 1.96 -55.00 -1.39
CA ASP A 457 1.38 -55.14 -0.05
C ASP A 457 -0.16 -54.97 -0.07
N SER A 458 -0.86 -55.91 0.55
CA SER A 458 -2.33 -56.06 0.55
C SER A 458 -3.12 -54.80 0.96
N ASP A 459 -4.23 -54.50 0.27
CA ASP A 459 -5.15 -53.38 0.57
C ASP A 459 -6.06 -53.61 1.79
N ALA A 460 -6.02 -54.80 2.40
CA ALA A 460 -6.87 -55.16 3.54
C ALA A 460 -6.83 -54.16 4.72
N PRO A 461 -5.65 -53.71 5.20
CA PRO A 461 -5.53 -52.69 6.25
C PRO A 461 -6.12 -51.30 5.92
N CYS A 462 -6.41 -51.02 4.65
CA CYS A 462 -7.01 -49.76 4.20
C CYS A 462 -8.55 -49.79 4.12
N ARG A 463 -9.19 -50.85 4.65
CA ARG A 463 -10.65 -50.96 4.71
C ARG A 463 -11.13 -50.81 6.15
N GLU A 464 -12.15 -49.99 6.36
CA GLU A 464 -12.76 -49.79 7.68
C GLU A 464 -13.34 -51.09 8.25
N ARG A 465 -13.94 -51.91 7.37
CA ARG A 465 -14.52 -53.21 7.69
C ARG A 465 -14.50 -54.12 6.46
N GLU A 466 -14.68 -55.42 6.67
CA GLU A 466 -14.68 -56.40 5.58
C GLU A 466 -15.78 -56.06 4.56
N GLY A 467 -15.41 -55.94 3.27
CA GLY A 467 -16.29 -55.50 2.19
C GLY A 467 -16.47 -53.98 2.04
N ALA A 468 -15.95 -53.14 2.94
CA ALA A 468 -15.94 -51.69 2.74
C ALA A 468 -14.99 -51.27 1.60
N PRO A 469 -15.27 -50.16 0.89
CA PRO A 469 -14.35 -49.62 -0.10
C PRO A 469 -12.98 -49.30 0.51
N VAL A 470 -11.92 -49.55 -0.26
CA VAL A 470 -10.56 -49.14 0.12
C VAL A 470 -10.53 -47.62 0.27
N CYS A 471 -10.07 -47.13 1.43
CA CYS A 471 -9.99 -45.71 1.74
C CYS A 471 -11.28 -44.94 1.49
N SER A 472 -12.42 -45.57 1.81
CA SER A 472 -13.76 -45.02 1.61
C SER A 472 -14.05 -44.55 0.17
N GLY A 473 -13.23 -44.98 -0.80
CA GLY A 473 -13.28 -44.52 -2.20
C GLY A 473 -12.84 -43.06 -2.41
N ARG A 474 -12.14 -42.45 -1.45
CA ARG A 474 -11.71 -41.04 -1.46
C ARG A 474 -10.20 -40.88 -1.25
N GLY A 475 -9.46 -41.87 -1.74
CA GLY A 475 -8.03 -41.96 -1.59
C GLY A 475 -7.50 -43.27 -2.14
N VAL A 476 -6.18 -43.41 -2.08
CA VAL A 476 -5.46 -44.60 -2.53
C VAL A 476 -4.85 -45.28 -1.31
N CYS A 477 -4.93 -46.61 -1.25
CA CYS A 477 -4.21 -47.37 -0.24
C CYS A 477 -2.73 -47.39 -0.60
N VAL A 478 -1.91 -46.82 0.27
CA VAL A 478 -0.46 -46.81 0.12
C VAL A 478 0.10 -47.43 1.40
N CYS A 479 0.61 -48.66 1.27
CA CYS A 479 1.23 -49.39 2.38
C CYS A 479 0.33 -49.58 3.61
N GLY A 480 -0.91 -50.00 3.40
CA GLY A 480 -1.86 -50.25 4.47
C GLY A 480 -2.33 -49.02 5.24
N THR A 481 -2.02 -47.83 4.74
CA THR A 481 -2.58 -46.56 5.19
C THR A 481 -3.22 -45.85 4.01
N CYS A 482 -4.27 -45.07 4.27
CA CYS A 482 -4.98 -44.36 3.22
C CYS A 482 -4.36 -42.98 2.97
N GLU A 483 -3.96 -42.74 1.72
CA GLU A 483 -3.63 -41.41 1.23
C GLU A 483 -4.86 -40.77 0.60
N CYS A 484 -5.41 -39.76 1.28
CA CYS A 484 -6.69 -39.16 0.90
C CYS A 484 -6.56 -38.12 -0.20
N ASP A 485 -7.59 -38.04 -1.05
CA ASP A 485 -7.64 -37.09 -2.16
C ASP A 485 -7.62 -35.64 -1.66
N ARG A 486 -6.78 -34.81 -2.31
CA ARG A 486 -6.65 -33.38 -2.01
C ARG A 486 -6.70 -32.55 -3.29
N ALA A 487 -7.48 -31.48 -3.26
CA ALA A 487 -7.56 -30.46 -4.30
C ALA A 487 -7.56 -29.07 -3.63
N PRO A 488 -7.25 -27.99 -4.37
CA PRO A 488 -7.30 -26.64 -3.81
C PRO A 488 -8.65 -26.34 -3.14
N GLY A 489 -8.64 -26.13 -1.82
CA GLY A 489 -9.83 -25.86 -1.02
C GLY A 489 -10.76 -27.06 -0.74
N ARG A 490 -10.36 -28.29 -1.07
CA ARG A 490 -11.10 -29.53 -0.76
C ARG A 490 -10.15 -30.63 -0.32
N SER A 491 -10.32 -31.14 0.89
CA SER A 491 -9.51 -32.23 1.41
C SER A 491 -10.37 -33.29 2.06
N SER A 492 -10.10 -34.54 1.70
CA SER A 492 -10.53 -35.71 2.45
C SER A 492 -9.45 -36.08 3.48
N TYR A 493 -9.84 -36.62 4.62
CA TYR A 493 -8.94 -37.00 5.73
C TYR A 493 -9.59 -38.07 6.62
N GLY A 494 -8.86 -38.55 7.63
CA GLY A 494 -9.26 -39.68 8.47
C GLY A 494 -8.48 -40.95 8.12
N ARG A 495 -8.56 -41.97 8.97
CA ARG A 495 -7.74 -43.18 8.84
C ARG A 495 -8.03 -43.93 7.55
N PHE A 496 -9.29 -43.86 7.10
CA PHE A 496 -9.81 -44.49 5.91
C PHE A 496 -10.37 -43.45 4.93
N CYS A 497 -9.95 -42.19 5.02
CA CYS A 497 -10.49 -41.06 4.22
C CYS A 497 -12.00 -40.87 4.33
N GLU A 498 -12.54 -41.17 5.51
CA GLU A 498 -13.97 -41.13 5.83
C GLU A 498 -14.51 -39.71 6.05
N CYS A 499 -13.63 -38.75 6.35
CA CYS A 499 -13.98 -37.36 6.61
C CYS A 499 -13.57 -36.44 5.46
N ASP A 500 -14.23 -35.28 5.38
CA ASP A 500 -13.85 -34.21 4.47
C ASP A 500 -14.16 -32.83 5.08
N ASN A 501 -13.66 -31.78 4.45
CA ASN A 501 -13.88 -30.39 4.86
C ASN A 501 -14.91 -29.64 3.99
N PHE A 502 -15.71 -30.34 3.19
CA PHE A 502 -16.61 -29.72 2.19
C PHE A 502 -18.05 -30.23 2.18
N SER A 503 -18.38 -31.27 2.95
CA SER A 503 -19.69 -31.92 3.03
C SER A 503 -20.54 -31.44 4.22
N CYS A 504 -20.21 -30.28 4.82
CA CYS A 504 -21.02 -29.67 5.87
C CYS A 504 -22.19 -28.83 5.33
N GLU A 505 -23.12 -28.50 6.23
CA GLU A 505 -24.30 -27.67 5.92
C GLU A 505 -23.90 -26.29 5.36
N ARG A 506 -24.72 -25.76 4.44
CA ARG A 506 -24.46 -24.48 3.76
C ARG A 506 -25.51 -23.44 4.14
N ALA A 507 -25.05 -22.21 4.39
CA ALA A 507 -25.90 -21.04 4.56
C ALA A 507 -25.44 -19.93 3.60
N GLY A 508 -26.38 -19.31 2.88
CA GLY A 508 -26.05 -18.29 1.86
C GLY A 508 -25.14 -18.79 0.73
N GLY A 509 -25.19 -20.09 0.42
CA GLY A 509 -24.34 -20.74 -0.58
C GLY A 509 -22.91 -21.10 -0.12
N LYS A 510 -22.50 -20.66 1.09
CA LYS A 510 -21.19 -20.93 1.68
C LYS A 510 -21.26 -22.09 2.69
N ILE A 511 -20.22 -22.90 2.75
CA ILE A 511 -20.06 -23.98 3.74
C ILE A 511 -19.91 -23.34 5.13
N CYS A 512 -20.67 -23.81 6.11
CA CYS A 512 -20.70 -23.24 7.46
C CYS A 512 -20.90 -21.70 7.47
N GLY A 513 -21.71 -21.20 6.53
CA GLY A 513 -22.01 -19.77 6.41
C GLY A 513 -20.82 -18.87 6.06
N GLY A 514 -19.62 -19.43 5.91
CA GLY A 514 -18.36 -18.68 5.84
C GLY A 514 -17.85 -18.18 7.20
N HIS A 515 -18.42 -18.65 8.30
CA HIS A 515 -18.11 -18.24 9.69
C HIS A 515 -17.87 -19.47 10.59
N GLY A 516 -17.26 -20.50 10.01
CA GLY A 516 -16.92 -21.72 10.71
C GLY A 516 -16.12 -22.67 9.84
N ARG A 517 -15.49 -23.64 10.49
CA ARG A 517 -14.73 -24.71 9.84
C ARG A 517 -15.60 -25.96 9.72
N CYS A 518 -15.56 -26.61 8.56
CA CYS A 518 -16.20 -27.90 8.37
C CYS A 518 -15.31 -29.03 8.89
N GLU A 519 -15.77 -29.74 9.92
CA GLU A 519 -15.12 -30.90 10.51
C GLU A 519 -16.02 -32.12 10.41
N CYS A 520 -15.71 -33.00 9.45
CA CYS A 520 -16.35 -34.30 9.22
C CYS A 520 -17.89 -34.25 9.25
N GLY A 521 -18.48 -33.34 8.47
CA GLY A 521 -19.93 -33.16 8.35
C GLY A 521 -20.56 -32.24 9.40
N THR A 522 -19.78 -31.75 10.37
CA THR A 522 -20.23 -30.80 11.40
C THR A 522 -19.55 -29.45 11.23
N CYS A 523 -20.31 -28.36 11.34
CA CYS A 523 -19.74 -27.01 11.36
C CYS A 523 -19.28 -26.63 12.76
N VAL A 524 -17.98 -26.37 12.92
CA VAL A 524 -17.41 -25.77 14.12
C VAL A 524 -17.37 -24.27 13.91
N CYS A 525 -18.24 -23.54 14.62
CA CYS A 525 -18.42 -22.11 14.42
C CYS A 525 -17.27 -21.28 15.00
N ASP A 526 -16.95 -20.20 14.30
CA ASP A 526 -16.01 -19.21 14.80
C ASP A 526 -16.58 -18.52 16.04
N VAL A 527 -15.69 -17.98 16.89
CA VAL A 527 -16.10 -17.19 18.06
C VAL A 527 -17.00 -16.05 17.60
N GLY A 528 -18.19 -15.95 18.20
CA GLY A 528 -19.18 -14.93 17.80
C GLY A 528 -20.28 -15.46 16.87
N PHE A 529 -20.26 -16.74 16.51
CA PHE A 529 -21.26 -17.38 15.64
C PHE A 529 -21.78 -18.70 16.20
N GLU A 530 -23.05 -19.00 15.92
CA GLU A 530 -23.75 -20.21 16.37
C GLU A 530 -24.71 -20.77 15.31
N GLY A 531 -25.27 -21.94 15.60
CA GLY A 531 -26.19 -22.68 14.72
C GLY A 531 -25.49 -23.77 13.90
N SER A 532 -26.26 -24.71 13.34
CA SER A 532 -25.74 -25.90 12.64
C SER A 532 -24.93 -25.57 11.38
N ALA A 533 -25.17 -24.40 10.79
CA ALA A 533 -24.44 -23.86 9.64
C ALA A 533 -23.67 -22.56 9.97
N CYS A 534 -23.46 -22.23 11.24
CA CYS A 534 -22.72 -21.02 11.72
C CYS A 534 -23.18 -19.70 11.09
N SER A 535 -24.46 -19.58 10.77
CA SER A 535 -25.02 -18.39 10.12
C SER A 535 -25.52 -17.35 11.11
N CYS A 536 -25.64 -17.68 12.39
CA CYS A 536 -26.23 -16.81 13.40
C CYS A 536 -25.13 -16.12 14.21
N SER A 537 -25.03 -14.80 14.14
CA SER A 537 -24.09 -14.05 14.98
C SER A 537 -24.61 -13.97 16.43
N THR A 538 -23.72 -14.21 17.40
CA THR A 538 -24.00 -14.06 18.84
C THR A 538 -23.78 -12.62 19.33
N GLU A 539 -23.28 -11.73 18.48
CA GLU A 539 -23.18 -10.31 18.79
C GLU A 539 -24.57 -9.66 18.80
N VAL A 540 -24.70 -8.55 19.53
CA VAL A 540 -25.96 -7.81 19.69
C VAL A 540 -25.82 -6.33 19.35
N ASP A 541 -24.69 -5.93 18.77
CA ASP A 541 -24.34 -4.53 18.54
C ASP A 541 -25.26 -3.87 17.51
N GLN A 542 -25.68 -4.59 16.47
CA GLN A 542 -26.63 -4.05 15.49
C GLN A 542 -28.05 -3.93 16.07
N CYS A 543 -28.37 -4.78 17.05
CA CYS A 543 -29.61 -4.67 17.82
C CYS A 543 -29.59 -3.54 18.86
N ARG A 544 -28.41 -2.99 19.20
CA ARG A 544 -28.30 -1.96 20.23
C ARG A 544 -28.71 -0.59 19.68
N SER A 545 -29.79 -0.06 20.24
CA SER A 545 -30.39 1.22 19.87
C SER A 545 -29.61 2.40 20.46
N LYS A 546 -29.81 3.61 19.90
CA LYS A 546 -29.15 4.85 20.37
C LYS A 546 -29.41 5.19 21.85
N ASN A 547 -30.51 4.69 22.41
CA ASN A 547 -30.86 4.83 23.83
C ASN A 547 -30.24 3.73 24.72
N GLY A 548 -29.36 2.88 24.17
CA GLY A 548 -28.67 1.82 24.90
C GLY A 548 -29.45 0.51 25.05
N MET A 549 -30.73 0.48 24.70
CA MET A 549 -31.59 -0.72 24.78
C MET A 549 -31.41 -1.63 23.56
N ILE A 550 -31.61 -2.93 23.75
CA ILE A 550 -31.68 -3.90 22.64
C ILE A 550 -33.05 -3.81 21.99
N CYS A 551 -33.09 -3.56 20.67
CA CYS A 551 -34.31 -3.42 19.87
C CYS A 551 -35.32 -2.40 20.45
N ASN A 552 -34.82 -1.29 21.01
CA ASN A 552 -35.59 -0.27 21.73
C ASN A 552 -36.50 -0.82 22.87
N GLY A 553 -36.24 -2.05 23.36
CA GLY A 553 -37.11 -2.74 24.32
C GLY A 553 -38.46 -3.21 23.75
N ARG A 554 -38.56 -3.30 22.41
CA ARG A 554 -39.81 -3.54 21.65
C ARG A 554 -39.67 -4.74 20.70
N GLY A 555 -38.75 -5.63 20.99
CA GLY A 555 -38.46 -6.80 20.16
C GLY A 555 -37.36 -7.65 20.77
N ASN A 556 -37.09 -8.78 20.11
CA ASN A 556 -36.01 -9.70 20.51
C ASN A 556 -34.88 -9.67 19.48
N CYS A 557 -33.64 -9.65 19.95
CA CYS A 557 -32.47 -9.76 19.08
C CYS A 557 -32.19 -11.23 18.77
N ILE A 558 -32.20 -11.60 17.49
CA ILE A 558 -31.93 -12.96 17.02
C ILE A 558 -30.92 -12.84 15.88
N CYS A 559 -29.77 -13.52 15.99
CA CYS A 559 -28.68 -13.46 15.01
C CYS A 559 -28.23 -12.01 14.70
N ASN A 560 -28.06 -11.19 15.74
CA ASN A 560 -27.74 -9.76 15.65
C ASN A 560 -28.76 -8.91 14.85
N GLN A 561 -30.00 -9.37 14.71
CA GLN A 561 -31.08 -8.63 14.04
C GLN A 561 -32.32 -8.55 14.92
N CYS A 562 -32.96 -7.37 14.96
CA CYS A 562 -34.16 -7.17 15.76
C CYS A 562 -35.40 -7.77 15.10
N ARG A 563 -36.06 -8.70 15.80
CA ARG A 563 -37.40 -9.16 15.48
C ARG A 563 -38.41 -8.37 16.31
N CYS A 564 -38.95 -7.32 15.69
CA CYS A 564 -39.84 -6.35 16.34
C CYS A 564 -41.24 -6.92 16.65
N GLU A 565 -41.78 -6.51 17.79
CA GLU A 565 -43.18 -6.73 18.12
C GLU A 565 -44.05 -5.75 17.34
N ARG A 566 -45.16 -6.22 16.76
CA ARG A 566 -46.09 -5.34 16.03
C ARG A 566 -46.69 -4.29 16.99
N PRO A 567 -46.87 -3.02 16.58
CA PRO A 567 -46.75 -2.48 15.22
C PRO A 567 -45.37 -1.89 14.86
N TYR A 568 -44.33 -2.14 15.67
CA TYR A 568 -43.02 -1.55 15.48
C TYR A 568 -42.25 -2.20 14.32
N MET A 569 -41.47 -1.40 13.62
CA MET A 569 -40.62 -1.82 12.51
C MET A 569 -39.31 -1.02 12.47
N GLY A 570 -38.46 -1.33 11.50
CA GLY A 570 -37.11 -0.79 11.41
C GLY A 570 -36.05 -1.75 11.98
N PRO A 571 -34.77 -1.53 11.65
CA PRO A 571 -33.66 -2.41 12.05
C PRO A 571 -33.48 -2.52 13.57
N GLN A 572 -33.97 -1.55 14.34
CA GLN A 572 -33.89 -1.50 15.79
C GLN A 572 -35.26 -1.32 16.46
N CYS A 573 -36.36 -1.54 15.74
CA CYS A 573 -37.74 -1.36 16.22
C CYS A 573 -38.09 0.07 16.63
N GLU A 574 -37.48 1.04 15.95
CA GLU A 574 -37.60 2.47 16.22
C GLU A 574 -38.82 3.11 15.55
N GLU A 575 -39.34 2.50 14.48
CA GLU A 575 -40.42 3.07 13.68
C GLU A 575 -41.78 2.52 14.12
N CYS A 576 -42.78 3.39 14.22
CA CYS A 576 -44.17 3.01 14.44
C CYS A 576 -45.07 3.88 13.54
N PRO A 577 -45.30 3.46 12.28
CA PRO A 577 -46.12 4.24 11.34
C PRO A 577 -47.57 4.40 11.77
N THR A 578 -48.07 3.52 12.64
CA THR A 578 -49.45 3.55 13.16
C THR A 578 -49.58 4.27 14.50
N CYS A 579 -48.52 4.89 15.01
CA CYS A 579 -48.56 5.71 16.23
C CYS A 579 -48.86 7.18 15.89
N ASP A 580 -49.73 7.85 16.66
CA ASP A 580 -50.10 9.26 16.42
C ASP A 580 -48.88 10.21 16.47
N SER A 581 -48.72 11.02 15.41
CA SER A 581 -47.61 11.99 15.31
C SER A 581 -47.72 13.13 16.33
N PRO A 582 -46.60 13.66 16.86
CA PRO A 582 -46.62 14.84 17.72
C PRO A 582 -47.29 16.07 17.07
N CYS A 583 -47.26 16.20 15.73
CA CYS A 583 -47.97 17.28 15.02
C CYS A 583 -49.48 17.21 15.27
N THR A 584 -50.07 16.02 15.19
CA THR A 584 -51.51 15.79 15.41
C THR A 584 -51.90 16.00 16.86
N LYS A 585 -51.10 15.50 17.80
CA LYS A 585 -51.37 15.66 19.23
C LYS A 585 -51.32 17.12 19.70
N LEU A 586 -50.43 17.93 19.13
CA LEU A 586 -50.19 19.30 19.59
C LEU A 586 -50.99 20.35 18.81
N ALA A 587 -51.63 20.00 17.68
CA ALA A 587 -52.31 20.94 16.80
C ALA A 587 -53.35 21.82 17.53
N SER A 588 -54.21 21.21 18.35
CA SER A 588 -55.25 21.94 19.10
C SER A 588 -54.66 22.90 20.14
N CYS A 589 -53.52 22.54 20.74
CA CYS A 589 -52.81 23.40 21.67
C CYS A 589 -52.06 24.54 20.98
N VAL A 590 -51.51 24.29 19.79
CA VAL A 590 -50.85 25.32 18.97
C VAL A 590 -51.85 26.37 18.51
N GLU A 591 -53.03 25.94 18.06
CA GLU A 591 -54.12 26.87 17.71
C GLU A 591 -54.48 27.77 18.89
N CYS A 592 -54.66 27.14 20.06
CA CYS A 592 -55.05 27.81 21.27
C CYS A 592 -54.00 28.80 21.78
N LEU A 593 -52.74 28.36 21.88
CA LEU A 593 -51.65 29.17 22.40
C LEU A 593 -51.23 30.27 21.43
N GLY A 594 -51.17 29.97 20.13
CA GLY A 594 -50.68 30.89 19.10
C GLY A 594 -51.71 31.91 18.63
N PHE A 595 -52.97 31.50 18.47
CA PHE A 595 -54.02 32.34 17.87
C PHE A 595 -55.18 32.64 18.82
N GLY A 596 -55.21 32.01 20.00
CA GLY A 596 -56.27 32.23 20.99
C GLY A 596 -57.63 31.67 20.57
N THR A 597 -57.68 30.69 19.66
CA THR A 597 -58.89 30.05 19.14
C THR A 597 -58.87 28.53 19.32
N GLY A 598 -59.90 27.82 18.88
CA GLY A 598 -59.93 26.36 18.87
C GLY A 598 -60.48 25.70 20.13
N LEU A 599 -60.37 24.37 20.17
CA LEU A 599 -61.05 23.50 21.15
C LEU A 599 -60.64 23.75 22.62
N HIS A 600 -59.44 24.29 22.86
CA HIS A 600 -58.91 24.53 24.20
C HIS A 600 -58.99 26.00 24.65
N GLN A 601 -59.66 26.88 23.88
CA GLN A 601 -59.66 28.33 24.10
C GLN A 601 -59.97 28.74 25.55
N SER A 602 -60.93 28.09 26.21
CA SER A 602 -61.35 28.40 27.58
C SER A 602 -60.44 27.84 28.67
N SER A 603 -59.62 26.82 28.37
CA SER A 603 -58.75 26.11 29.34
C SER A 603 -57.30 25.97 28.87
N CYS A 604 -56.87 26.86 27.98
CA CYS A 604 -55.62 26.77 27.21
C CYS A 604 -54.39 26.54 28.09
N ARG A 605 -54.26 27.35 29.15
CA ARG A 605 -53.09 27.31 30.05
C ARG A 605 -52.96 26.01 30.81
N ALA A 606 -54.07 25.34 31.14
CA ALA A 606 -54.06 24.10 31.89
C ALA A 606 -53.80 22.89 30.99
N GLN A 607 -54.42 22.83 29.81
CA GLN A 607 -54.33 21.68 28.91
C GLN A 607 -53.05 21.68 28.05
N CYS A 608 -52.41 22.84 27.87
CA CYS A 608 -51.21 23.01 27.05
C CYS A 608 -50.00 23.44 27.88
N ALA A 609 -50.00 23.16 29.19
CA ALA A 609 -48.98 23.62 30.14
C ALA A 609 -47.57 23.08 29.84
N ASN A 610 -47.48 21.90 29.22
CA ASN A 610 -46.23 21.24 28.81
C ASN A 610 -45.64 21.79 27.51
N ILE A 611 -46.23 22.86 26.94
CA ILE A 611 -45.81 23.45 25.67
C ILE A 611 -45.29 24.87 25.89
N ARG A 612 -44.02 25.08 25.58
CA ARG A 612 -43.41 26.40 25.50
C ARG A 612 -43.44 26.88 24.04
N HIS A 613 -44.29 27.87 23.75
CA HIS A 613 -44.48 28.36 22.39
C HIS A 613 -43.86 29.75 22.17
N MET A 614 -43.50 30.05 20.92
CA MET A 614 -43.06 31.37 20.46
C MET A 614 -43.63 31.67 19.07
N MET A 615 -44.16 32.87 18.88
CA MET A 615 -44.67 33.33 17.58
C MET A 615 -43.53 33.89 16.74
N VAL A 616 -43.45 33.52 15.46
CA VAL A 616 -42.43 33.97 14.50
C VAL A 616 -43.05 34.38 13.17
N ASP A 617 -42.47 35.35 12.47
CA ASP A 617 -43.03 35.83 11.19
C ASP A 617 -42.85 34.85 10.02
N THR A 618 -41.76 34.09 10.03
CA THR A 618 -41.48 33.05 9.04
C THR A 618 -40.61 32.00 9.69
N LEU A 619 -41.00 30.73 9.55
CA LEU A 619 -40.19 29.62 10.05
C LEU A 619 -38.91 29.54 9.21
N LYS A 620 -37.74 29.70 9.83
CA LYS A 620 -36.43 29.64 9.16
C LYS A 620 -35.92 28.20 9.14
N THR A 621 -34.98 27.88 8.25
CA THR A 621 -34.33 26.55 8.17
C THR A 621 -33.47 26.20 9.39
N GLN A 622 -33.11 27.19 10.22
CA GLN A 622 -32.34 27.01 11.45
C GLN A 622 -33.20 26.66 12.68
N ASP A 623 -34.54 26.69 12.56
CA ASP A 623 -35.45 26.29 13.64
C ASP A 623 -35.41 24.76 13.77
N THR A 624 -34.52 24.24 14.63
CA THR A 624 -34.29 22.80 14.82
C THR A 624 -35.51 22.10 15.44
N GLY A 625 -36.42 21.60 14.61
CA GLY A 625 -37.60 20.83 15.03
C GLY A 625 -38.35 20.21 13.84
N MET A 626 -39.23 19.24 14.13
CA MET A 626 -40.09 18.64 13.11
C MET A 626 -41.09 19.68 12.60
N ARG A 627 -41.12 19.92 11.28
CA ARG A 627 -42.08 20.85 10.66
C ARG A 627 -43.45 20.20 10.55
N CYS A 628 -44.45 20.90 11.07
CA CYS A 628 -45.84 20.51 11.08
C CYS A 628 -46.67 21.55 10.33
N ARG A 629 -47.65 21.08 9.59
CA ARG A 629 -48.64 21.89 8.89
C ARG A 629 -50.01 21.27 9.15
N MET A 630 -50.84 21.93 9.95
CA MET A 630 -52.13 21.39 10.41
C MET A 630 -53.25 22.40 10.16
N ARG A 631 -54.47 21.90 9.97
CA ARG A 631 -55.66 22.76 9.92
C ARG A 631 -56.13 23.13 11.31
N ASP A 632 -56.58 24.37 11.45
CA ASP A 632 -57.25 24.87 12.64
C ASP A 632 -58.77 24.67 12.58
N THR A 633 -59.47 25.03 13.65
CA THR A 633 -60.94 24.91 13.70
C THR A 633 -61.69 25.84 12.74
N GLN A 634 -61.00 26.79 12.11
CA GLN A 634 -61.53 27.73 11.11
C GLN A 634 -61.16 27.31 9.66
N ASP A 635 -60.64 26.10 9.48
CA ASP A 635 -60.16 25.52 8.21
C ASP A 635 -58.97 26.29 7.59
N CYS A 636 -58.26 27.09 8.37
CA CYS A 636 -57.03 27.73 7.98
C CYS A 636 -55.82 26.84 8.27
N MET A 637 -54.80 26.90 7.42
CA MET A 637 -53.55 26.19 7.61
C MET A 637 -52.63 26.93 8.59
N MET A 638 -52.21 26.23 9.65
CA MET A 638 -51.20 26.65 10.61
C MET A 638 -49.89 25.92 10.36
N ASP A 639 -48.81 26.68 10.22
CA ASP A 639 -47.45 26.17 10.10
C ASP A 639 -46.68 26.37 11.40
N PHE A 640 -46.05 25.30 11.90
CA PHE A 640 -45.26 25.34 13.14
C PHE A 640 -44.14 24.29 13.16
N THR A 641 -43.16 24.46 14.04
CA THR A 641 -42.13 23.44 14.31
C THR A 641 -42.26 22.90 15.71
N VAL A 642 -42.04 21.60 15.89
CA VAL A 642 -42.09 20.91 17.18
C VAL A 642 -40.72 20.32 17.52
N LYS A 643 -40.19 20.69 18.67
CA LYS A 643 -38.99 20.08 19.25
C LYS A 643 -39.31 19.55 20.64
N ARG A 644 -39.16 18.25 20.85
CA ARG A 644 -39.27 17.67 22.19
C ARG A 644 -38.03 18.06 23.00
N GLN A 645 -38.21 18.63 24.19
CA GLN A 645 -37.09 19.09 25.02
C GLN A 645 -36.54 17.94 25.86
N ASP A 646 -37.43 17.17 26.51
CA ASP A 646 -37.04 16.14 27.47
C ASP A 646 -37.85 14.84 27.26
N GLU A 647 -37.52 13.75 27.96
CA GLU A 647 -38.21 12.45 27.84
C GLU A 647 -39.64 12.44 28.46
N THR A 648 -40.05 13.52 29.13
CA THR A 648 -41.34 13.68 29.84
C THR A 648 -42.39 14.48 29.05
N ASP A 649 -42.38 14.40 27.71
CA ASP A 649 -43.36 15.05 26.80
C ASP A 649 -43.51 16.59 26.97
N HIS A 650 -42.40 17.28 27.26
CA HIS A 650 -42.34 18.74 27.18
C HIS A 650 -41.86 19.20 25.79
N TYR A 651 -42.57 20.18 25.21
CA TYR A 651 -42.36 20.59 23.82
C TYR A 651 -42.04 22.08 23.69
N ALA A 652 -41.03 22.40 22.90
CA ALA A 652 -40.79 23.74 22.39
C ALA A 652 -41.38 23.87 20.98
N VAL A 653 -42.22 24.88 20.77
CA VAL A 653 -42.96 25.07 19.52
C VAL A 653 -42.77 26.48 18.98
N HIS A 654 -42.35 26.62 17.72
CA HIS A 654 -42.36 27.91 17.02
C HIS A 654 -43.54 27.93 16.05
N VAL A 655 -44.41 28.93 16.19
CA VAL A 655 -45.67 29.03 15.43
C VAL A 655 -45.58 30.22 14.49
N GLN A 656 -45.88 30.02 13.20
CA GLN A 656 -45.86 31.10 12.24
C GLN A 656 -47.05 32.03 12.44
N SER A 657 -46.81 33.35 12.52
CA SER A 657 -47.81 34.36 12.89
C SER A 657 -48.94 34.52 11.88
N LYS A 658 -48.70 34.21 10.60
CA LYS A 658 -49.71 34.26 9.54
C LYS A 658 -50.19 32.86 9.19
N ARG A 659 -51.49 32.61 9.41
CA ARG A 659 -52.21 31.44 8.90
C ARG A 659 -52.54 31.62 7.42
N VAL A 660 -52.66 30.51 6.69
CA VAL A 660 -53.13 30.51 5.30
C VAL A 660 -54.57 30.04 5.29
N CYS A 661 -55.48 31.01 5.20
CA CYS A 661 -56.88 30.87 4.83
C CYS A 661 -57.02 31.45 3.41
#